data_AF-A0A927JKA1-F1
#
_entry.id   AF-A0A927JKA1-F1
#
_cell.length_a   1.000
_cell.length_b   1.000
_cell.length_c   1.000
_cell.angle_alpha   90.00
_cell.angle_beta   90.00
_cell.angle_gamma   90.00
#
_symmetry.space_group_name_H-M   'P 1'
#
loop_
_entity.id
_entity.type
_entity.pdbx_description
1 polymer ?
#
loop_
_entity_poly.entity_id
_entity_poly.type
_entity_poly.pdbx_seq_one_letter_code
_entity_poly.pdbx_strand_id
1 'polypeptide(L)'
;MSKTVGKILAVAAVVVGVVAAIPTLGGSLVLTAGAASLISAGIAAATFVNSAILASKAKNQLQARQASVVALQFGEVAREGLLGQMLTGGSLVDAFNWGGKDGTDWECRVIALVDHFCDGLVGFFVNDVFVTYTGDGPVTGYNGQLEVYWRPGSMNQTVPAVVLANGPGWRASDIGAGVAWVAVCYKADKADAKKPVWPGGRPGFTWLVRGKRCYQARKDSSVGGSGSHRWDDPSTWEWTDNLIDCRYNWVRGIYAGDRVDDPDMLLVGRGLSAIEAPPANVFAPANVCDELVAIDAGGSEKRYRMNGVVKADEAYVEIEEHFAAACGGVIVQPEGAVEIEPGQAKSPVFFFSDEDLLVGSTVEFSDTLPESDEAWVNTVSPRYVEPQLKFADHAAPVRRLVSDIIIDGGPREQSLSLAFITSGTQAGRVGEIARRLGRLPARGKVTLPPPFAEVEEGDWGVWTSKRYLKGKSVLFRVEAYALDGKWHNTLTLREVSPLVYARDADKESTSIALQAGDIAPIGQPGAGAWIAKPVSLTQGDTAIPGIEISGATDNDYADLVRFEFLPAEGVVDVNIAGGWRESGVAGPDVRSHLITSVAPRTFYYLAVSYMVGRRPGPRRILGPISTDPTAADWETVKGPNKPADNATNSGDETSPFGPGTVGGTIKRITDNEKAIKAVEGVNKYAETVTIPGINKRIDDANRDIAAADKRIDDTRAEVNARFESTDDKIATEFERTDRALDAADVALKNEVDRAKGEEGAIRIITGQQQTAIEGNKTAIESETTIRAREDAAIVEKVDTAVTEYKRLDGATNTRITESVTGLSNADVAIGQRIDEVQTDYQGKDTATNNRITTSVTALSDADRALGGRIDSVITDYQGRDGATNTRITQSVTALSDADQALGQRIDSVITDYRDKDSATNTRITNSIKALSDADVAIGQRVDGIVTDYQGRDGATNTRITETVTAQAGVNRAFGERVDAIVTDYQGRDGATNTRITQSVSALNDADAAIGRRIDSIVTDYRDKDTATNTRITTSINALSDANAAIGRRVDEVVTDYRGRDTTTNARITREIAAVSDATGSVARDVTTLSGNVGGLRTEVAEAKGLVAGIDGRTEIYWEVIGSTPDGQAVVRLSKKDGTRGVFYIGADLLVDGNAIINGTIFGKAIAGSAVQKLLFRTLPYDVQIPRGGTTVPGGGGSGGGGGGGGWTPDMPNQN
;
A
#
# COMPACT_ATOMS: atom_id res chain seq x y z
N MET A 1 -26.76 -33.58 32.10
CA MET A 1 -26.36 -34.99 32.36
C MET A 1 -24.90 -35.15 31.98
N SER A 2 -24.20 -36.22 32.39
CA SER A 2 -22.72 -36.32 32.28
C SER A 2 -22.22 -37.57 31.55
N LYS A 3 -21.08 -37.43 30.85
CA LYS A 3 -20.29 -38.51 30.21
C LYS A 3 -20.99 -39.12 28.97
N THR A 4 -20.29 -39.64 27.96
CA THR A 4 -18.99 -40.35 27.95
C THR A 4 -18.16 -40.07 26.70
N VAL A 5 -16.84 -40.25 26.77
CA VAL A 5 -15.85 -40.17 25.66
C VAL A 5 -15.29 -41.57 25.37
N GLY A 6 -15.04 -41.94 24.10
CA GLY A 6 -14.15 -43.07 23.79
C GLY A 6 -14.14 -43.66 22.37
N LYS A 7 -12.96 -43.58 21.72
CA LYS A 7 -12.45 -44.36 20.55
C LYS A 7 -13.10 -44.08 19.18
N ILE A 8 -12.43 -43.89 18.02
CA ILE A 8 -11.06 -44.12 17.47
C ILE A 8 -10.90 -45.39 16.58
N LEU A 9 -10.69 -45.11 15.27
CA LEU A 9 -10.04 -45.86 14.15
C LEU A 9 -10.31 -47.36 13.88
N ALA A 10 -10.72 -47.66 12.63
CA ALA A 10 -10.09 -48.67 11.74
C ALA A 10 -10.66 -48.56 10.29
N VAL A 11 -9.96 -49.11 9.27
CA VAL A 11 -10.31 -49.03 7.83
C VAL A 11 -10.35 -50.43 7.18
N ALA A 12 -11.36 -50.70 6.35
CA ALA A 12 -11.38 -51.75 5.32
C ALA A 12 -12.50 -51.46 4.27
N ALA A 13 -12.39 -52.01 3.06
CA ALA A 13 -13.27 -51.67 1.91
C ALA A 13 -13.96 -52.89 1.29
N VAL A 14 -15.07 -52.65 0.56
CA VAL A 14 -15.69 -53.56 -0.41
C VAL A 14 -16.13 -52.73 -1.64
N VAL A 15 -16.06 -53.34 -2.83
CA VAL A 15 -16.39 -52.75 -4.14
C VAL A 15 -17.34 -53.70 -4.89
N VAL A 16 -18.00 -53.21 -5.95
CA VAL A 16 -18.97 -53.88 -6.84
C VAL A 16 -20.39 -53.98 -6.26
N GLY A 17 -21.47 -53.62 -6.98
CA GLY A 17 -21.55 -52.91 -8.27
C GLY A 17 -22.81 -53.24 -9.08
N VAL A 18 -23.33 -52.26 -9.83
CA VAL A 18 -24.31 -52.44 -10.93
C VAL A 18 -23.91 -51.50 -12.08
N VAL A 19 -24.08 -51.93 -13.33
CA VAL A 19 -23.53 -51.26 -14.52
C VAL A 19 -24.64 -50.87 -15.50
N ALA A 20 -24.52 -49.64 -16.03
CA ALA A 20 -25.08 -49.08 -17.27
C ALA A 20 -26.57 -49.27 -17.62
N ALA A 21 -27.25 -48.12 -17.80
CA ALA A 21 -28.11 -47.89 -18.96
C ALA A 21 -28.12 -46.39 -19.31
N ILE A 22 -27.52 -46.00 -20.43
CA ILE A 22 -27.63 -44.64 -21.00
C ILE A 22 -28.58 -44.70 -22.19
N PRO A 23 -29.63 -43.88 -22.22
CA PRO A 23 -30.14 -43.26 -23.42
C PRO A 23 -29.83 -41.75 -23.42
N THR A 24 -29.34 -41.24 -24.55
CA THR A 24 -28.99 -39.82 -24.76
C THR A 24 -30.21 -38.98 -25.18
N LEU A 25 -30.00 -37.66 -25.26
CA LEU A 25 -30.94 -36.61 -25.72
C LEU A 25 -32.02 -36.20 -24.68
N GLY A 26 -32.00 -35.00 -24.10
CA GLY A 26 -30.99 -33.94 -24.17
C GLY A 26 -31.48 -32.63 -23.49
N GLY A 27 -30.53 -31.76 -23.10
CA GLY A 27 -30.80 -30.35 -22.76
C GLY A 27 -31.50 -30.07 -21.42
N SER A 28 -30.75 -30.07 -20.31
CA SER A 28 -31.08 -29.26 -19.12
C SER A 28 -29.85 -28.98 -18.26
N LEU A 29 -29.79 -27.77 -17.71
CA LEU A 29 -28.74 -27.28 -16.84
C LEU A 29 -28.96 -27.86 -15.42
N VAL A 30 -27.97 -28.58 -14.87
CA VAL A 30 -28.01 -28.98 -13.45
C VAL A 30 -27.12 -28.00 -12.67
N LEU A 31 -27.76 -26.96 -12.13
CA LEU A 31 -27.13 -26.02 -11.20
C LEU A 31 -26.97 -26.69 -9.83
N THR A 32 -25.86 -27.40 -9.63
CA THR A 32 -25.45 -27.87 -8.30
C THR A 32 -24.99 -26.67 -7.48
N ALA A 33 -25.88 -26.09 -6.68
CA ALA A 33 -25.54 -24.96 -5.81
C ALA A 33 -24.47 -25.38 -4.78
N GLY A 34 -23.26 -24.82 -4.92
CA GLY A 34 -22.06 -25.19 -4.17
C GLY A 34 -21.39 -24.02 -3.45
N ALA A 35 -22.17 -23.07 -2.93
CA ALA A 35 -21.68 -21.93 -2.17
C ALA A 35 -22.08 -22.07 -0.69
N ALA A 36 -21.11 -22.31 0.19
CA ALA A 36 -21.35 -22.41 1.63
C ALA A 36 -20.11 -21.98 2.45
N SER A 37 -20.34 -21.01 3.35
CA SER A 37 -19.52 -20.68 4.54
C SER A 37 -18.00 -20.53 4.39
N LEU A 38 -17.55 -19.29 4.17
CA LEU A 38 -16.28 -18.80 4.71
C LEU A 38 -16.42 -18.60 6.23
N ILE A 39 -16.23 -19.66 7.03
CA ILE A 39 -15.93 -19.55 8.47
C ILE A 39 -14.82 -20.56 8.82
N SER A 40 -13.80 -20.12 9.54
CA SER A 40 -12.58 -20.85 9.83
C SER A 40 -12.77 -22.05 10.79
N ALA A 41 -12.48 -23.28 10.32
CA ALA A 41 -11.64 -24.28 11.02
C ALA A 41 -11.64 -25.68 10.34
N GLY A 42 -10.46 -26.27 10.12
CA GLY A 42 -10.28 -27.73 10.12
C GLY A 42 -10.15 -28.47 8.79
N ILE A 43 -8.90 -28.62 8.32
CA ILE A 43 -8.35 -29.74 7.50
C ILE A 43 -9.32 -30.42 6.50
N ALA A 44 -9.35 -29.93 5.26
CA ALA A 44 -9.90 -30.63 4.10
C ALA A 44 -9.07 -30.36 2.81
N ALA A 45 -7.74 -30.49 2.88
CA ALA A 45 -6.86 -30.20 1.76
C ALA A 45 -6.86 -31.35 0.71
N ALA A 46 -7.72 -31.26 -0.32
CA ALA A 46 -7.79 -32.25 -1.40
C ALA A 46 -8.24 -31.70 -2.79
N THR A 47 -8.15 -30.41 -3.04
CA THR A 47 -8.30 -29.81 -4.39
C THR A 47 -7.27 -28.71 -4.58
N PHE A 48 -6.37 -28.90 -5.55
CA PHE A 48 -5.63 -27.80 -6.17
C PHE A 48 -6.60 -26.93 -7.01
N VAL A 49 -6.09 -25.83 -7.55
CA VAL A 49 -6.79 -24.84 -8.40
C VAL A 49 -7.66 -23.85 -7.62
N ASN A 50 -7.03 -22.74 -7.20
CA ASN A 50 -7.71 -21.45 -7.12
C ASN A 50 -7.80 -20.89 -8.56
N SER A 51 -8.94 -21.12 -9.23
CA SER A 51 -9.09 -20.96 -10.69
C SER A 51 -9.02 -19.52 -11.21
N ALA A 52 -9.09 -18.53 -10.31
CA ALA A 52 -9.14 -17.10 -10.60
C ALA A 52 -7.96 -16.58 -11.45
N ILE A 53 -6.89 -17.37 -11.59
CA ILE A 53 -5.64 -16.99 -12.24
C ILE A 53 -5.74 -16.92 -13.77
N LEU A 54 -6.82 -17.44 -14.41
CA LEU A 54 -7.35 -17.01 -15.73
C LEU A 54 -8.47 -17.92 -16.30
N ALA A 55 -9.09 -18.80 -15.49
CA ALA A 55 -10.20 -19.65 -15.94
C ALA A 55 -11.52 -18.86 -16.10
N SER A 56 -11.56 -17.90 -17.05
CA SER A 56 -12.77 -17.14 -17.32
C SER A 56 -13.87 -18.06 -17.84
N LYS A 57 -15.00 -18.06 -17.15
CA LYS A 57 -16.19 -18.85 -17.50
C LYS A 57 -16.63 -18.60 -18.95
N ALA A 58 -17.28 -19.62 -19.52
CA ALA A 58 -17.32 -19.91 -20.95
C ALA A 58 -17.61 -18.73 -21.91
N LYS A 59 -17.02 -18.83 -23.11
CA LYS A 59 -17.15 -17.99 -24.32
C LYS A 59 -18.51 -17.33 -24.60
N ASN A 60 -19.60 -17.92 -24.11
CA ASN A 60 -20.97 -17.42 -24.30
C ASN A 60 -21.32 -16.22 -23.39
N GLN A 61 -20.68 -16.07 -22.22
CA GLN A 61 -21.05 -15.01 -21.25
C GLN A 61 -20.69 -13.60 -21.76
N LEU A 62 -19.50 -13.40 -22.34
CA LEU A 62 -19.09 -12.08 -22.84
C LEU A 62 -20.06 -11.56 -23.93
N GLN A 63 -20.45 -12.41 -24.87
CA GLN A 63 -21.33 -12.02 -25.96
C GLN A 63 -22.75 -11.67 -25.46
N ALA A 64 -23.28 -12.45 -24.51
CA ALA A 64 -24.58 -12.18 -23.89
C ALA A 64 -24.57 -10.91 -23.03
N ARG A 65 -23.51 -10.72 -22.21
CA ARG A 65 -23.31 -9.53 -21.37
C ARG A 65 -23.19 -8.27 -22.21
N GLN A 66 -22.38 -8.30 -23.27
CA GLN A 66 -22.20 -7.13 -24.12
C GLN A 66 -23.46 -6.82 -24.93
N ALA A 67 -24.19 -7.83 -25.40
CA ALA A 67 -25.48 -7.64 -26.04
C ALA A 67 -26.53 -7.01 -25.10
N SER A 68 -26.57 -7.39 -23.81
CA SER A 68 -27.51 -6.79 -22.85
C SER A 68 -27.15 -5.35 -22.46
N VAL A 69 -25.86 -5.00 -22.46
CA VAL A 69 -25.39 -3.63 -22.19
C VAL A 69 -25.66 -2.67 -23.36
N VAL A 70 -25.51 -3.10 -24.62
CA VAL A 70 -25.75 -2.22 -25.78
C VAL A 70 -27.20 -2.20 -26.29
N ALA A 71 -28.05 -3.12 -25.82
CA ALA A 71 -29.48 -3.11 -26.14
C ALA A 71 -30.26 -2.14 -25.25
N LEU A 72 -31.22 -1.41 -25.83
CA LEU A 72 -32.19 -0.63 -25.06
C LEU A 72 -33.11 -1.59 -24.28
N GLN A 73 -33.08 -1.47 -22.95
CA GLN A 73 -33.90 -2.28 -22.04
C GLN A 73 -35.28 -1.67 -21.80
N PHE A 74 -36.23 -2.50 -21.39
CA PHE A 74 -37.63 -2.11 -21.16
C PHE A 74 -38.13 -2.69 -19.83
N GLY A 75 -38.90 -1.90 -19.07
CA GLY A 75 -39.43 -2.31 -17.77
C GLY A 75 -38.41 -2.11 -16.63
N GLU A 76 -38.57 -2.87 -15.55
CA GLU A 76 -37.67 -2.82 -14.39
C GLU A 76 -36.35 -3.52 -14.71
N VAL A 77 -35.23 -2.84 -14.43
CA VAL A 77 -33.87 -3.33 -14.61
C VAL A 77 -33.08 -3.21 -13.32
N ALA A 78 -32.03 -4.03 -13.15
CA ALA A 78 -31.06 -3.83 -12.08
C ALA A 78 -30.35 -2.48 -12.24
N ARG A 79 -29.95 -1.87 -11.12
CA ARG A 79 -29.18 -0.62 -11.13
C ARG A 79 -27.82 -0.84 -11.80
N GLU A 80 -27.40 0.11 -12.61
CA GLU A 80 -26.15 0.04 -13.36
C GLU A 80 -25.16 1.13 -12.93
N GLY A 81 -23.87 0.80 -12.98
CA GLY A 81 -22.74 1.72 -12.84
C GLY A 81 -21.78 1.59 -14.02
N LEU A 82 -21.36 2.71 -14.60
CA LEU A 82 -20.50 2.78 -15.78
C LEU A 82 -19.16 3.39 -15.39
N LEU A 83 -18.09 2.61 -15.55
CA LEU A 83 -16.72 2.96 -15.20
C LEU A 83 -15.87 3.05 -16.48
N GLY A 84 -14.93 3.99 -16.53
CA GLY A 84 -14.24 4.36 -17.76
C GLY A 84 -15.20 4.97 -18.80
N GLN A 85 -15.09 4.56 -20.06
CA GLN A 85 -15.90 5.04 -21.19
C GLN A 85 -16.46 3.85 -22.00
N MET A 86 -17.78 3.70 -22.02
CA MET A 86 -18.47 2.52 -22.54
C MET A 86 -19.71 2.90 -23.36
N LEU A 87 -20.10 2.03 -24.28
CA LEU A 87 -21.37 2.13 -25.01
C LEU A 87 -22.50 1.46 -24.21
N THR A 88 -23.60 2.16 -23.99
CA THR A 88 -24.82 1.62 -23.35
C THR A 88 -26.06 1.85 -24.21
N GLY A 89 -27.01 0.92 -24.18
CA GLY A 89 -28.36 1.11 -24.72
C GLY A 89 -29.29 1.87 -23.76
N GLY A 90 -29.00 1.80 -22.46
CA GLY A 90 -29.84 2.34 -21.38
C GLY A 90 -31.16 1.58 -21.20
N SER A 91 -32.02 2.11 -20.32
CA SER A 91 -33.40 1.64 -20.12
C SER A 91 -34.42 2.73 -20.49
N LEU A 92 -35.51 2.33 -21.14
CA LEU A 92 -36.56 3.26 -21.55
C LEU A 92 -37.42 3.67 -20.34
N VAL A 93 -37.40 4.96 -20.01
CA VAL A 93 -38.21 5.56 -18.94
C VAL A 93 -39.59 5.98 -19.47
N ASP A 94 -39.63 6.63 -20.62
CA ASP A 94 -40.86 7.09 -21.27
C ASP A 94 -40.69 7.25 -22.79
N ALA A 95 -41.79 7.18 -23.54
CA ALA A 95 -41.83 7.44 -24.97
C ALA A 95 -43.17 8.08 -25.39
N PHE A 96 -43.11 9.27 -26.01
CA PHE A 96 -44.28 10.04 -26.42
C PHE A 96 -44.13 10.64 -27.82
N ASN A 97 -45.24 11.06 -28.42
CA ASN A 97 -45.28 11.65 -29.76
C ASN A 97 -45.95 13.03 -29.75
N TRP A 98 -45.58 13.92 -30.68
CA TRP A 98 -46.24 15.22 -30.87
C TRP A 98 -46.11 15.76 -32.29
N GLY A 99 -46.82 16.86 -32.55
CA GLY A 99 -46.78 17.60 -33.80
C GLY A 99 -47.49 16.92 -34.97
N GLY A 100 -47.47 17.58 -36.13
CA GLY A 100 -48.20 17.12 -37.30
C GLY A 100 -49.70 17.32 -37.17
N LYS A 101 -50.46 16.69 -38.08
CA LYS A 101 -51.94 16.75 -38.06
C LYS A 101 -52.54 15.84 -36.97
N ASP A 102 -51.94 14.67 -36.78
CA ASP A 102 -52.51 13.58 -35.98
C ASP A 102 -51.71 13.30 -34.69
N GLY A 103 -50.78 14.21 -34.32
CA GLY A 103 -49.98 14.12 -33.08
C GLY A 103 -48.75 13.21 -33.15
N THR A 104 -48.35 12.79 -34.36
CA THR A 104 -47.41 11.69 -34.60
C THR A 104 -46.22 12.04 -35.50
N ASP A 105 -46.02 13.32 -35.82
CA ASP A 105 -44.89 13.76 -36.66
C ASP A 105 -43.53 13.50 -36.00
N TRP A 106 -43.44 13.60 -34.67
CA TRP A 106 -42.24 13.36 -33.87
C TRP A 106 -42.48 12.28 -32.83
N GLU A 107 -41.46 11.46 -32.57
CA GLU A 107 -41.36 10.52 -31.45
C GLU A 107 -40.15 10.94 -30.59
N CYS A 108 -40.31 11.00 -29.27
CA CYS A 108 -39.20 11.19 -28.36
C CYS A 108 -39.19 10.11 -27.29
N ARG A 109 -37.98 9.65 -26.96
CA ARG A 109 -37.72 8.64 -25.93
C ARG A 109 -36.85 9.25 -24.86
N VAL A 110 -37.29 9.09 -23.61
CA VAL A 110 -36.48 9.40 -22.43
C VAL A 110 -35.82 8.10 -21.97
N ILE A 111 -34.50 8.07 -22.00
CA ILE A 111 -33.70 6.86 -21.76
C ILE A 111 -32.74 7.15 -20.60
N ALA A 112 -32.83 6.40 -19.52
CA ALA A 112 -31.83 6.38 -18.46
C ALA A 112 -30.61 5.59 -18.96
N LEU A 113 -29.43 6.19 -18.94
CA LEU A 113 -28.20 5.56 -19.43
C LEU A 113 -27.47 4.79 -18.33
N VAL A 114 -27.46 5.33 -17.10
CA VAL A 114 -26.83 4.73 -15.91
C VAL A 114 -27.24 5.49 -14.62
N ASP A 115 -27.21 4.84 -13.46
CA ASP A 115 -27.77 5.33 -12.19
C ASP A 115 -26.81 6.20 -11.32
N HIS A 116 -25.89 6.93 -11.93
CA HIS A 116 -25.01 7.89 -11.20
C HIS A 116 -24.59 9.07 -12.09
N PHE A 117 -23.93 10.07 -11.49
CA PHE A 117 -23.31 11.17 -12.23
C PHE A 117 -22.22 10.68 -13.20
N CYS A 118 -22.30 11.15 -14.45
CA CYS A 118 -21.37 10.87 -15.53
C CYS A 118 -20.61 12.12 -15.97
N ASP A 119 -19.32 11.97 -16.27
CA ASP A 119 -18.47 13.07 -16.74
C ASP A 119 -18.92 13.64 -18.09
N GLY A 120 -19.50 12.82 -18.97
CA GLY A 120 -20.23 13.33 -20.14
C GLY A 120 -20.54 12.32 -21.25
N LEU A 121 -21.54 12.67 -22.05
CA LEU A 121 -21.83 12.00 -23.32
C LEU A 121 -20.80 12.41 -24.38
N VAL A 122 -20.11 11.43 -24.97
CA VAL A 122 -19.10 11.64 -26.04
C VAL A 122 -19.78 11.69 -27.42
N GLY A 123 -20.83 10.90 -27.57
CA GLY A 123 -21.54 10.70 -28.82
C GLY A 123 -22.48 9.51 -28.74
N PHE A 124 -23.08 9.17 -29.86
CA PHE A 124 -24.04 8.08 -29.98
C PHE A 124 -24.01 7.51 -31.40
N PHE A 125 -24.38 6.25 -31.54
CA PHE A 125 -24.67 5.69 -32.87
C PHE A 125 -26.13 5.93 -33.21
N VAL A 126 -26.38 6.29 -34.47
CA VAL A 126 -27.71 6.29 -35.09
C VAL A 126 -27.69 5.17 -36.13
N ASN A 127 -28.29 4.03 -35.78
CA ASN A 127 -28.10 2.74 -36.45
C ASN A 127 -26.61 2.35 -36.55
N ASP A 128 -25.96 2.66 -37.66
CA ASP A 128 -24.56 2.33 -37.97
C ASP A 128 -23.62 3.54 -37.96
N VAL A 129 -24.16 4.77 -37.94
CA VAL A 129 -23.36 6.00 -38.05
C VAL A 129 -23.07 6.56 -36.66
N PHE A 130 -21.79 6.71 -36.32
CA PHE A 130 -21.40 7.41 -35.09
C PHE A 130 -21.56 8.93 -35.25
N VAL A 131 -22.10 9.58 -34.23
CA VAL A 131 -22.31 11.02 -34.14
C VAL A 131 -21.68 11.55 -32.86
N THR A 132 -20.73 12.47 -32.97
CA THR A 132 -20.16 13.18 -31.81
C THR A 132 -21.21 14.08 -31.18
N TYR A 133 -21.38 14.00 -29.85
CA TYR A 133 -22.28 14.89 -29.13
C TYR A 133 -21.60 16.27 -28.95
N THR A 134 -22.30 17.33 -29.34
CA THR A 134 -21.75 18.71 -29.37
C THR A 134 -22.55 19.71 -28.53
N GLY A 135 -23.73 19.33 -28.04
CA GLY A 135 -24.62 20.15 -27.22
C GLY A 135 -26.09 19.72 -27.34
N ASP A 136 -26.93 20.26 -26.46
CA ASP A 136 -28.39 20.04 -26.48
C ASP A 136 -29.00 20.61 -27.77
N GLY A 137 -29.89 19.85 -28.42
CA GLY A 137 -30.72 20.32 -29.55
C GLY A 137 -30.49 19.58 -30.88
N PRO A 138 -30.74 20.24 -32.03
CA PRO A 138 -30.72 19.60 -33.35
C PRO A 138 -29.36 19.02 -33.77
N VAL A 139 -29.39 17.77 -34.24
CA VAL A 139 -28.22 17.01 -34.65
C VAL A 139 -27.90 17.27 -36.12
N THR A 140 -26.66 17.67 -36.39
CA THR A 140 -26.16 17.95 -37.75
C THR A 140 -26.17 16.67 -38.61
N GLY A 141 -26.57 16.80 -39.88
CA GLY A 141 -26.65 15.70 -40.85
C GLY A 141 -28.06 15.12 -41.05
N TYR A 142 -28.97 15.30 -40.09
CA TYR A 142 -30.31 14.68 -40.10
C TYR A 142 -31.43 15.62 -40.56
N ASN A 143 -31.12 16.64 -41.39
CA ASN A 143 -32.10 17.61 -41.93
C ASN A 143 -33.00 18.32 -40.89
N GLY A 144 -32.56 18.41 -39.62
CA GLY A 144 -33.41 18.93 -38.53
C GLY A 144 -34.53 17.98 -38.08
N GLN A 145 -34.41 16.68 -38.40
CA GLN A 145 -35.32 15.61 -37.96
C GLN A 145 -34.81 14.81 -36.75
N LEU A 146 -33.70 15.20 -36.13
CA LEU A 146 -33.16 14.57 -34.92
C LEU A 146 -32.68 15.65 -33.96
N GLU A 147 -33.05 15.53 -32.70
CA GLU A 147 -32.58 16.35 -31.57
C GLU A 147 -32.20 15.44 -30.40
N VAL A 148 -31.14 15.81 -29.67
CA VAL A 148 -30.65 15.07 -28.50
C VAL A 148 -30.39 16.05 -27.35
N TYR A 149 -30.81 15.68 -26.14
CA TYR A 149 -30.62 16.48 -24.93
C TYR A 149 -30.03 15.58 -23.83
N TRP A 150 -28.90 15.98 -23.23
CA TRP A 150 -28.11 15.14 -22.29
C TRP A 150 -28.18 15.65 -20.85
N ARG A 151 -28.48 14.77 -19.89
CA ARG A 151 -28.55 15.10 -18.46
C ARG A 151 -27.58 14.20 -17.69
N PRO A 152 -26.52 14.76 -17.09
CA PRO A 152 -25.37 13.97 -16.63
C PRO A 152 -25.58 13.23 -15.30
N GLY A 153 -26.75 13.28 -14.68
CA GLY A 153 -27.00 12.69 -13.36
C GLY A 153 -26.78 13.61 -12.17
N SER A 154 -26.66 14.93 -12.40
CA SER A 154 -26.50 15.89 -11.30
C SER A 154 -27.79 16.05 -10.50
N MET A 155 -27.68 16.15 -9.17
CA MET A 155 -28.82 16.33 -8.27
C MET A 155 -29.61 17.64 -8.49
N ASN A 156 -29.07 18.58 -9.27
CA ASN A 156 -29.67 19.86 -9.63
C ASN A 156 -29.92 20.03 -11.15
N GLN A 157 -29.90 18.95 -11.93
CA GLN A 157 -30.19 19.01 -13.36
C GLN A 157 -31.67 19.37 -13.64
N THR A 158 -32.00 19.76 -14.87
CA THR A 158 -33.32 20.26 -15.26
C THR A 158 -33.91 19.50 -16.44
N VAL A 159 -35.22 19.23 -16.44
CA VAL A 159 -35.91 18.60 -17.59
C VAL A 159 -35.76 19.46 -18.85
N PRO A 160 -35.43 18.89 -20.04
CA PRO A 160 -35.33 19.64 -21.30
C PRO A 160 -36.66 20.32 -21.68
N ALA A 161 -36.57 21.51 -22.28
CA ALA A 161 -37.76 22.26 -22.69
C ALA A 161 -38.65 21.51 -23.69
N VAL A 162 -38.08 20.69 -24.59
CA VAL A 162 -38.84 19.84 -25.51
C VAL A 162 -39.67 18.78 -24.78
N VAL A 163 -39.17 18.25 -23.65
CA VAL A 163 -39.89 17.26 -22.83
C VAL A 163 -40.98 17.95 -22.02
N LEU A 164 -40.70 19.11 -21.41
CA LEU A 164 -41.71 19.89 -20.68
C LEU A 164 -42.85 20.42 -21.56
N ALA A 165 -42.59 20.67 -22.85
CA ALA A 165 -43.59 21.19 -23.77
C ALA A 165 -44.48 20.10 -24.42
N ASN A 166 -43.98 18.86 -24.53
CA ASN A 166 -44.62 17.81 -25.33
C ASN A 166 -44.81 16.46 -24.61
N GLY A 167 -44.10 16.21 -23.50
CA GLY A 167 -44.18 14.99 -22.71
C GLY A 167 -45.42 14.96 -21.82
N PRO A 168 -46.37 14.02 -22.00
CA PRO A 168 -47.60 13.98 -21.24
C PRO A 168 -47.35 13.76 -19.73
N GLY A 169 -47.73 14.73 -18.90
CA GLY A 169 -47.62 14.65 -17.44
C GLY A 169 -46.28 15.07 -16.84
N TRP A 170 -45.23 15.28 -17.65
CA TRP A 170 -43.92 15.74 -17.21
C TRP A 170 -43.96 17.13 -16.57
N ARG A 171 -43.16 17.32 -15.52
CA ARG A 171 -43.06 18.55 -14.73
C ARG A 171 -41.61 18.97 -14.57
N ALA A 172 -41.38 20.24 -14.24
CA ALA A 172 -40.04 20.76 -13.94
C ALA A 172 -39.36 20.11 -12.72
N SER A 173 -40.11 19.36 -11.89
CA SER A 173 -39.62 18.54 -10.78
C SER A 173 -38.99 17.22 -11.21
N ASP A 174 -39.28 16.73 -12.41
CA ASP A 174 -39.12 15.31 -12.76
C ASP A 174 -37.72 15.06 -13.35
N ILE A 175 -36.71 15.58 -12.66
CA ILE A 175 -35.36 15.83 -13.19
C ILE A 175 -34.47 14.58 -13.30
N GLY A 176 -34.93 13.42 -12.81
CA GLY A 176 -34.12 12.20 -12.72
C GLY A 176 -32.86 12.39 -11.88
N ALA A 177 -32.97 13.04 -10.72
CA ALA A 177 -31.82 13.39 -9.87
C ALA A 177 -30.98 12.15 -9.52
N GLY A 178 -29.66 12.23 -9.73
CA GLY A 178 -28.73 11.12 -9.51
C GLY A 178 -28.61 10.15 -10.70
N VAL A 179 -29.52 10.18 -11.68
CA VAL A 179 -29.52 9.29 -12.85
C VAL A 179 -29.08 10.05 -14.10
N ALA A 180 -28.11 9.52 -14.84
CA ALA A 180 -27.70 10.10 -16.11
C ALA A 180 -28.65 9.64 -17.24
N TRP A 181 -29.21 10.56 -18.02
CA TRP A 181 -30.27 10.26 -18.98
C TRP A 181 -30.23 11.15 -20.24
N VAL A 182 -30.89 10.70 -21.30
CA VAL A 182 -31.07 11.45 -22.55
C VAL A 182 -32.54 11.55 -22.93
N ALA A 183 -32.92 12.68 -23.54
CA ALA A 183 -34.09 12.74 -24.40
C ALA A 183 -33.61 12.69 -25.86
N VAL A 184 -34.02 11.66 -26.59
CA VAL A 184 -33.75 11.53 -28.04
C VAL A 184 -35.06 11.69 -28.80
N CYS A 185 -35.15 12.79 -29.53
CA CYS A 185 -36.37 13.28 -30.18
C CYS A 185 -36.16 13.25 -31.70
N TYR A 186 -36.90 12.42 -32.44
CA TYR A 186 -36.75 12.32 -33.89
C TYR A 186 -38.08 12.43 -34.63
N LYS A 187 -38.03 13.04 -35.82
CA LYS A 187 -39.20 13.27 -36.68
C LYS A 187 -39.38 12.10 -37.64
N ALA A 188 -40.58 11.54 -37.71
CA ALA A 188 -40.90 10.56 -38.76
C ALA A 188 -40.84 11.21 -40.15
N ASP A 189 -40.31 10.46 -41.13
CA ASP A 189 -40.41 10.86 -42.54
C ASP A 189 -41.86 10.72 -43.04
N LYS A 190 -42.21 11.55 -44.02
CA LYS A 190 -43.47 11.38 -44.75
C LYS A 190 -43.42 10.11 -45.59
N ALA A 191 -44.56 9.43 -45.71
CA ALA A 191 -44.68 8.22 -46.55
C ALA A 191 -44.38 8.45 -48.05
N ASP A 192 -44.38 9.70 -48.52
CA ASP A 192 -44.03 10.12 -49.88
C ASP A 192 -42.63 10.77 -50.01
N ALA A 193 -41.80 10.70 -48.96
CA ALA A 193 -40.48 11.32 -48.93
C ALA A 193 -39.54 10.71 -49.99
N LYS A 194 -39.15 11.51 -50.99
CA LYS A 194 -38.25 11.08 -52.09
C LYS A 194 -36.80 10.84 -51.67
N LYS A 195 -36.43 11.25 -50.46
CA LYS A 195 -35.15 11.03 -49.78
C LYS A 195 -35.41 11.00 -48.26
N PRO A 196 -35.88 9.88 -47.69
CA PRO A 196 -36.08 9.79 -46.25
C PRO A 196 -34.74 9.85 -45.52
N VAL A 197 -34.72 10.47 -44.34
CA VAL A 197 -33.63 10.40 -43.37
C VAL A 197 -33.63 9.01 -42.69
N TRP A 198 -34.80 8.38 -42.59
CA TRP A 198 -35.05 7.12 -41.91
C TRP A 198 -35.49 5.99 -42.88
N PRO A 199 -34.66 5.59 -43.87
CA PRO A 199 -35.06 4.63 -44.91
C PRO A 199 -35.39 3.22 -44.37
N GLY A 200 -34.91 2.86 -43.17
CA GLY A 200 -35.24 1.62 -42.47
C GLY A 200 -36.42 1.72 -41.50
N GLY A 201 -37.13 2.84 -41.45
CA GLY A 201 -38.08 3.15 -40.38
C GLY A 201 -37.38 3.65 -39.11
N ARG A 202 -37.98 3.39 -37.94
CA ARG A 202 -37.54 3.93 -36.64
C ARG A 202 -36.04 3.70 -36.38
N PRO A 203 -35.22 4.74 -36.14
CA PRO A 203 -33.81 4.57 -35.78
C PRO A 203 -33.63 3.89 -34.41
N GLY A 204 -32.57 3.09 -34.32
CA GLY A 204 -31.97 2.64 -33.07
C GLY A 204 -30.85 3.58 -32.63
N PHE A 205 -30.69 3.74 -31.32
CA PHE A 205 -29.69 4.60 -30.70
C PHE A 205 -28.91 3.84 -29.62
N THR A 206 -27.60 4.05 -29.55
CA THR A 206 -26.74 3.58 -28.45
C THR A 206 -25.71 4.65 -28.11
N TRP A 207 -25.36 4.76 -26.82
CA TRP A 207 -24.82 5.98 -26.23
C TRP A 207 -23.41 5.77 -25.67
N LEU A 208 -22.44 6.53 -26.17
CA LEU A 208 -21.04 6.43 -25.73
C LEU A 208 -20.78 7.44 -24.61
N VAL A 209 -20.70 6.94 -23.38
CA VAL A 209 -20.65 7.75 -22.16
C VAL A 209 -19.28 7.63 -21.49
N ARG A 210 -18.66 8.76 -21.12
CA ARG A 210 -17.65 8.79 -20.06
C ARG A 210 -18.38 8.76 -18.73
N GLY A 211 -18.22 7.65 -18.01
CA GLY A 211 -19.01 7.31 -16.83
C GLY A 211 -18.59 8.06 -15.58
N LYS A 212 -18.60 7.33 -14.46
CA LYS A 212 -18.37 7.89 -13.12
C LYS A 212 -17.05 8.66 -13.05
N ARG A 213 -17.09 9.83 -12.41
CA ARG A 213 -15.88 10.46 -11.89
C ARG A 213 -15.45 9.70 -10.65
N CYS A 214 -14.21 9.27 -10.59
CA CYS A 214 -13.73 8.37 -9.56
C CYS A 214 -12.82 9.11 -8.57
N TYR A 215 -13.00 8.80 -7.29
CA TYR A 215 -11.98 9.06 -6.29
C TYR A 215 -10.68 8.33 -6.67
N GLN A 216 -9.54 9.01 -6.56
CA GLN A 216 -8.22 8.43 -6.82
C GLN A 216 -7.40 8.63 -5.56
N ALA A 217 -7.22 7.58 -4.75
CA ALA A 217 -6.63 7.72 -3.42
C ALA A 217 -5.20 8.29 -3.45
N ARG A 218 -4.40 7.96 -4.49
CA ARG A 218 -3.08 8.55 -4.72
C ARG A 218 -3.09 10.07 -4.98
N LYS A 219 -4.27 10.66 -5.23
CA LYS A 219 -4.49 12.11 -5.42
C LYS A 219 -5.19 12.79 -4.22
N ASP A 220 -5.34 12.12 -3.09
CA ASP A 220 -5.87 12.71 -1.86
C ASP A 220 -4.78 12.80 -0.79
N SER A 221 -4.38 14.03 -0.43
CA SER A 221 -3.35 14.28 0.57
C SER A 221 -3.74 13.92 2.02
N SER A 222 -5.01 13.62 2.29
CA SER A 222 -5.51 13.25 3.63
C SER A 222 -5.28 11.78 3.97
N VAL A 223 -5.19 10.92 2.95
CA VAL A 223 -4.93 9.47 3.06
C VAL A 223 -3.50 9.09 2.65
N GLY A 224 -2.58 10.07 2.63
CA GLY A 224 -1.17 9.87 2.27
C GLY A 224 -0.84 10.02 0.78
N GLY A 225 -1.82 10.35 -0.07
CA GLY A 225 -1.62 10.64 -1.49
C GLY A 225 -1.06 12.05 -1.73
N SER A 226 -1.19 12.55 -2.96
CA SER A 226 -0.73 13.89 -3.34
C SER A 226 -1.67 14.54 -4.36
N GLY A 227 -2.58 15.38 -3.87
CA GLY A 227 -3.52 16.14 -4.70
C GLY A 227 -4.69 16.69 -3.89
N SER A 228 -5.72 17.14 -4.61
CA SER A 228 -6.92 17.78 -4.08
C SER A 228 -8.17 16.89 -3.99
N HIS A 229 -8.11 15.62 -4.38
CA HIS A 229 -9.25 14.71 -4.22
C HIS A 229 -9.58 14.56 -2.74
N ARG A 230 -10.86 14.35 -2.41
CA ARG A 230 -11.36 14.02 -1.08
C ARG A 230 -12.44 12.97 -1.21
N TRP A 231 -12.44 11.93 -0.39
CA TRP A 231 -13.48 10.90 -0.48
C TRP A 231 -14.88 11.47 -0.15
N ASP A 232 -14.96 12.35 0.84
CA ASP A 232 -16.19 13.02 1.32
C ASP A 232 -16.66 14.20 0.45
N ASP A 233 -15.88 14.62 -0.56
CA ASP A 233 -16.30 15.61 -1.56
C ASP A 233 -16.13 15.10 -3.00
N PRO A 234 -17.17 14.46 -3.57
CA PRO A 234 -17.21 14.00 -4.96
C PRO A 234 -17.01 15.09 -6.02
N SER A 235 -17.17 16.37 -5.68
CA SER A 235 -16.89 17.46 -6.63
C SER A 235 -15.39 17.61 -6.94
N THR A 236 -14.53 17.07 -6.07
CA THR A 236 -13.07 17.00 -6.26
C THR A 236 -12.63 15.86 -7.20
N TRP A 237 -13.53 14.95 -7.57
CA TRP A 237 -13.21 13.77 -8.37
C TRP A 237 -13.15 14.11 -9.87
N GLU A 238 -12.36 13.34 -10.62
CA GLU A 238 -12.23 13.45 -12.09
C GLU A 238 -12.56 12.11 -12.76
N TRP A 239 -12.81 12.14 -14.07
CA TRP A 239 -12.94 10.91 -14.86
C TRP A 239 -11.59 10.20 -15.02
N THR A 240 -11.59 8.87 -14.92
CA THR A 240 -10.41 8.03 -15.17
C THR A 240 -10.80 6.70 -15.81
N ASP A 241 -9.85 6.11 -16.53
CA ASP A 241 -9.91 4.75 -17.07
C ASP A 241 -8.96 3.79 -16.35
N ASN A 242 -8.29 4.25 -15.27
CA ASN A 242 -7.40 3.41 -14.48
C ASN A 242 -8.20 2.30 -13.80
N LEU A 243 -7.80 1.05 -14.06
CA LEU A 243 -8.53 -0.14 -13.64
C LEU A 243 -8.72 -0.23 -12.12
N ILE A 244 -7.70 0.14 -11.35
CA ILE A 244 -7.70 0.05 -9.89
C ILE A 244 -8.51 1.19 -9.27
N ASP A 245 -8.46 2.41 -9.81
CA ASP A 245 -9.31 3.51 -9.33
C ASP A 245 -10.80 3.19 -9.53
N CYS A 246 -11.16 2.73 -10.73
CA CYS A 246 -12.52 2.29 -11.05
C CYS A 246 -12.98 1.15 -10.12
N ARG A 247 -12.11 0.16 -9.87
CA ARG A 247 -12.37 -0.90 -8.89
C ARG A 247 -12.60 -0.34 -7.49
N TYR A 248 -11.73 0.55 -7.00
CA TYR A 248 -11.82 1.09 -5.64
C TYR A 248 -13.16 1.80 -5.40
N ASN A 249 -13.66 2.54 -6.40
CA ASN A 249 -14.96 3.23 -6.31
C ASN A 249 -16.14 2.24 -6.32
N TRP A 250 -16.01 1.07 -6.95
CA TRP A 250 -17.01 0.00 -6.88
C TRP A 250 -16.94 -0.80 -5.57
N VAL A 251 -15.74 -1.05 -5.02
CA VAL A 251 -15.57 -1.71 -3.72
C VAL A 251 -16.08 -0.82 -2.58
N ARG A 252 -15.73 0.47 -2.58
CA ARG A 252 -16.26 1.47 -1.64
C ARG A 252 -17.75 1.78 -1.87
N GLY A 253 -18.26 1.54 -3.07
CA GLY A 253 -19.68 1.70 -3.42
C GLY A 253 -19.99 2.90 -4.31
N ILE A 254 -20.92 2.71 -5.24
CA ILE A 254 -21.51 3.76 -6.07
C ILE A 254 -22.84 4.16 -5.43
N TYR A 255 -22.93 5.41 -4.98
CA TYR A 255 -24.06 5.93 -4.20
C TYR A 255 -24.93 6.91 -5.00
N ALA A 256 -26.24 6.90 -4.71
CA ALA A 256 -27.24 7.77 -5.31
C ALA A 256 -26.91 9.25 -5.05
N GLY A 257 -26.77 10.03 -6.13
CA GLY A 257 -26.40 11.44 -6.02
C GLY A 257 -25.02 11.68 -5.39
N ASP A 258 -24.13 10.68 -5.48
CA ASP A 258 -22.79 10.67 -4.89
C ASP A 258 -22.75 10.87 -3.36
N ARG A 259 -23.80 10.44 -2.64
CA ARG A 259 -23.84 10.40 -1.18
C ARG A 259 -22.97 9.25 -0.62
N VAL A 260 -21.66 9.43 -0.67
CA VAL A 260 -20.68 8.45 -0.19
C VAL A 260 -20.92 8.03 1.26
N ASP A 261 -20.67 6.75 1.55
CA ASP A 261 -20.83 6.11 2.86
C ASP A 261 -22.25 6.22 3.51
N ASP A 262 -23.26 6.71 2.78
CA ASP A 262 -24.69 6.72 3.19
C ASP A 262 -25.35 5.38 2.78
N PRO A 263 -25.61 4.44 3.70
CA PRO A 263 -26.02 3.08 3.36
C PRO A 263 -27.40 3.02 2.69
N ASP A 264 -28.29 3.98 2.98
CA ASP A 264 -29.62 4.07 2.35
C ASP A 264 -29.53 4.53 0.87
N MET A 265 -28.34 4.92 0.42
CA MET A 265 -28.07 5.44 -0.93
C MET A 265 -27.17 4.53 -1.77
N LEU A 266 -26.71 3.38 -1.26
CA LEU A 266 -25.86 2.46 -2.02
C LEU A 266 -26.66 1.84 -3.19
N LEU A 267 -26.17 2.01 -4.43
CA LEU A 267 -26.83 1.51 -5.64
C LEU A 267 -26.12 0.31 -6.27
N VAL A 268 -24.79 0.36 -6.37
CA VAL A 268 -23.97 -0.67 -7.02
C VAL A 268 -22.63 -0.81 -6.30
N GLY A 269 -22.18 -2.04 -6.09
CA GLY A 269 -20.90 -2.34 -5.45
C GLY A 269 -21.02 -2.71 -3.97
N ARG A 270 -19.87 -2.87 -3.31
CA ARG A 270 -19.80 -3.55 -2.00
C ARG A 270 -20.08 -2.64 -0.79
N GLY A 271 -19.98 -1.32 -0.94
CA GLY A 271 -20.26 -0.37 0.13
C GLY A 271 -19.27 -0.40 1.30
N LEU A 272 -18.05 -0.89 1.08
CA LEU A 272 -17.06 -1.10 2.16
C LEU A 272 -16.58 0.22 2.75
N SER A 273 -16.28 0.23 4.05
CA SER A 273 -15.62 1.37 4.70
C SER A 273 -14.16 1.53 4.27
N ALA A 274 -13.56 2.69 4.58
CA ALA A 274 -12.13 2.94 4.41
C ALA A 274 -11.21 2.08 5.31
N ILE A 275 -11.78 1.26 6.21
CA ILE A 275 -11.06 0.26 7.03
C ILE A 275 -11.06 -1.10 6.33
N GLU A 276 -12.18 -1.50 5.73
CA GLU A 276 -12.33 -2.76 5.00
C GLU A 276 -11.75 -2.70 3.58
N ALA A 277 -11.60 -1.50 3.02
CA ALA A 277 -10.88 -1.21 1.78
C ALA A 277 -9.91 -0.04 1.99
N PRO A 278 -8.72 -0.28 2.59
CA PRO A 278 -7.75 0.75 2.93
C PRO A 278 -7.30 1.56 1.70
N PRO A 279 -7.42 2.90 1.71
CA PRO A 279 -7.10 3.73 0.55
C PRO A 279 -5.62 3.68 0.13
N ALA A 280 -4.70 3.27 1.02
CA ALA A 280 -3.28 3.11 0.70
C ALA A 280 -3.00 1.93 -0.25
N ASN A 281 -3.76 0.83 -0.11
CA ASN A 281 -3.52 -0.43 -0.84
C ASN A 281 -3.55 -0.25 -2.35
N VAL A 282 -4.39 0.66 -2.84
CA VAL A 282 -4.56 0.91 -4.27
C VAL A 282 -3.46 1.78 -4.91
N PHE A 283 -2.55 2.37 -4.12
CA PHE A 283 -1.54 3.31 -4.66
C PHE A 283 -0.58 2.63 -5.65
N ALA A 284 0.10 1.56 -5.24
CA ALA A 284 1.05 0.87 -6.10
C ALA A 284 0.35 0.14 -7.28
N PRO A 285 -0.75 -0.62 -7.08
CA PRO A 285 -1.55 -1.16 -8.18
C PRO A 285 -2.02 -0.11 -9.20
N ALA A 286 -2.52 1.05 -8.77
CA ALA A 286 -2.96 2.09 -9.71
C ALA A 286 -1.78 2.70 -10.49
N ASN A 287 -0.61 2.86 -9.88
CA ASN A 287 0.60 3.30 -10.58
C ASN A 287 1.02 2.28 -11.66
N VAL A 288 0.96 0.98 -11.36
CA VAL A 288 1.22 -0.11 -12.32
C VAL A 288 0.24 -0.06 -13.49
N CYS A 289 -1.04 0.22 -13.23
CA CYS A 289 -2.06 0.41 -14.29
C CYS A 289 -1.75 1.61 -15.21
N ASP A 290 -1.24 2.72 -14.66
CA ASP A 290 -0.90 3.94 -15.41
C ASP A 290 0.45 3.88 -16.16
N GLU A 291 1.30 2.88 -15.92
CA GLU A 291 2.61 2.72 -16.60
C GLU A 291 2.48 2.76 -18.14
N LEU A 292 3.39 3.47 -18.81
CA LEU A 292 3.38 3.56 -20.28
C LEU A 292 4.05 2.34 -20.92
N VAL A 293 3.24 1.54 -21.63
CA VAL A 293 3.71 0.39 -22.41
C VAL A 293 3.69 0.73 -23.90
N ALA A 294 4.85 0.64 -24.55
CA ALA A 294 4.98 0.87 -25.98
C ALA A 294 4.19 -0.16 -26.81
N ILE A 295 3.48 0.32 -27.84
CA ILE A 295 2.67 -0.52 -28.74
C ILE A 295 3.39 -0.77 -30.07
N ASP A 296 3.01 -1.84 -30.77
CA ASP A 296 3.70 -2.28 -31.99
C ASP A 296 3.45 -1.33 -33.19
N ALA A 297 2.33 -0.59 -33.17
CA ALA A 297 2.01 0.46 -34.14
C ALA A 297 2.75 1.80 -33.91
N GLY A 298 3.62 1.87 -32.89
CA GLY A 298 4.31 3.10 -32.48
C GLY A 298 3.57 3.88 -31.39
N GLY A 299 4.31 4.60 -30.55
CA GLY A 299 3.78 5.27 -29.35
C GLY A 299 3.57 4.30 -28.18
N SER A 300 2.77 4.72 -27.20
CA SER A 300 2.53 3.97 -25.96
C SER A 300 1.11 4.16 -25.40
N GLU A 301 0.54 3.11 -24.84
CA GLU A 301 -0.70 3.15 -24.05
C GLU A 301 -0.40 3.02 -22.55
N LYS A 302 -1.40 3.22 -21.67
CA LYS A 302 -1.28 2.80 -20.25
C LYS A 302 -1.34 1.27 -20.17
N ARG A 303 -0.63 0.65 -19.22
CA ARG A 303 -0.53 -0.81 -19.07
C ARG A 303 -1.89 -1.50 -18.95
N TYR A 304 -2.75 -1.00 -18.05
CA TYR A 304 -4.08 -1.57 -17.78
C TYR A 304 -5.14 -0.48 -17.57
N ARG A 305 -6.06 -0.38 -18.52
CA ARG A 305 -7.28 0.43 -18.43
C ARG A 305 -8.50 -0.47 -18.22
N MET A 306 -9.58 0.06 -17.67
CA MET A 306 -10.89 -0.60 -17.68
C MET A 306 -11.96 0.32 -18.25
N ASN A 307 -12.90 -0.27 -18.98
CA ASN A 307 -14.08 0.40 -19.52
C ASN A 307 -15.23 -0.61 -19.50
N GLY A 308 -16.30 -0.33 -18.76
CA GLY A 308 -17.41 -1.28 -18.63
C GLY A 308 -18.56 -0.80 -17.75
N VAL A 309 -19.72 -1.41 -17.97
CA VAL A 309 -20.85 -1.36 -17.05
C VAL A 309 -20.72 -2.51 -16.04
N VAL A 310 -21.10 -2.27 -14.79
CA VAL A 310 -21.30 -3.21 -13.68
C VAL A 310 -22.73 -3.07 -13.17
N LYS A 311 -23.39 -4.16 -12.78
CA LYS A 311 -24.80 -4.15 -12.34
C LYS A 311 -24.99 -4.60 -10.89
N ALA A 312 -26.11 -4.22 -10.29
CA ALA A 312 -26.48 -4.60 -8.93
C ALA A 312 -26.93 -6.08 -8.78
N ASP A 313 -27.27 -6.75 -9.89
CA ASP A 313 -27.63 -8.18 -9.94
C ASP A 313 -26.44 -9.11 -10.28
N GLU A 314 -25.28 -8.55 -10.62
CA GLU A 314 -24.04 -9.29 -10.83
C GLU A 314 -23.35 -9.61 -9.50
N ALA A 315 -22.93 -10.89 -9.33
CA ALA A 315 -22.28 -11.32 -8.11
C ALA A 315 -20.91 -10.65 -7.93
N TYR A 316 -20.64 -10.12 -6.72
CA TYR A 316 -19.41 -9.35 -6.45
C TYR A 316 -18.12 -10.08 -6.83
N VAL A 317 -18.04 -11.39 -6.62
CA VAL A 317 -16.86 -12.19 -7.01
C VAL A 317 -16.66 -12.24 -8.53
N GLU A 318 -17.72 -12.24 -9.34
CA GLU A 318 -17.62 -12.26 -10.80
C GLU A 318 -17.19 -10.88 -11.36
N ILE A 319 -17.56 -9.79 -10.68
CA ILE A 319 -17.04 -8.46 -10.98
C ILE A 319 -15.55 -8.33 -10.59
N GLU A 320 -15.13 -8.87 -9.44
CA GLU A 320 -13.71 -8.94 -9.05
C GLU A 320 -12.91 -9.81 -10.05
N GLU A 321 -13.45 -10.96 -10.50
CA GLU A 321 -12.88 -11.77 -11.58
C GLU A 321 -12.72 -10.95 -12.88
N HIS A 322 -13.70 -10.12 -13.25
CA HIS A 322 -13.62 -9.24 -14.43
C HIS A 322 -12.55 -8.14 -14.28
N PHE A 323 -12.39 -7.53 -13.11
CA PHE A 323 -11.29 -6.60 -12.84
C PHE A 323 -9.92 -7.29 -12.90
N ALA A 324 -9.76 -8.46 -12.27
CA ALA A 324 -8.51 -9.21 -12.25
C ALA A 324 -8.09 -9.65 -13.66
N ALA A 325 -9.03 -10.21 -14.43
CA ALA A 325 -8.81 -10.59 -15.82
C ALA A 325 -8.44 -9.38 -16.70
N ALA A 326 -9.06 -8.22 -16.50
CA ALA A 326 -8.77 -7.02 -17.29
C ALA A 326 -7.33 -6.47 -17.10
N CYS A 327 -6.70 -6.76 -15.97
CA CYS A 327 -5.27 -6.45 -15.72
C CYS A 327 -4.30 -7.64 -15.82
N GLY A 328 -4.77 -8.83 -16.24
CA GLY A 328 -3.94 -10.05 -16.22
C GLY A 328 -3.35 -10.35 -14.84
N GLY A 329 -4.08 -9.95 -13.80
CA GLY A 329 -3.66 -9.94 -12.41
C GLY A 329 -4.26 -11.09 -11.60
N VAL A 330 -4.27 -10.92 -10.28
CA VAL A 330 -4.90 -11.87 -9.34
C VAL A 330 -5.62 -11.14 -8.21
N ILE A 331 -6.70 -11.75 -7.73
CA ILE A 331 -7.32 -11.40 -6.45
C ILE A 331 -6.40 -11.92 -5.33
N VAL A 332 -6.18 -11.09 -4.31
CA VAL A 332 -5.32 -11.35 -3.15
C VAL A 332 -5.98 -10.81 -1.88
N GLN A 333 -5.60 -11.31 -0.70
CA GLN A 333 -6.23 -10.96 0.57
C GLN A 333 -5.25 -10.33 1.59
N PRO A 334 -4.54 -9.23 1.25
CA PRO A 334 -3.54 -8.63 2.13
C PRO A 334 -4.17 -7.94 3.34
N GLU A 335 -3.57 -8.10 4.52
CA GLU A 335 -3.94 -7.42 5.77
C GLU A 335 -5.44 -7.59 6.19
N GLY A 336 -6.15 -8.57 5.63
CA GLY A 336 -7.59 -8.79 5.84
C GLY A 336 -8.52 -8.00 4.91
N ALA A 337 -7.98 -7.21 3.98
CA ALA A 337 -8.73 -6.64 2.86
C ALA A 337 -8.89 -7.67 1.72
N VAL A 338 -9.69 -7.34 0.69
CA VAL A 338 -9.71 -8.08 -0.58
C VAL A 338 -9.28 -7.12 -1.68
N GLU A 339 -8.15 -7.41 -2.31
CA GLU A 339 -7.50 -6.54 -3.29
C GLU A 339 -7.20 -7.27 -4.61
N ILE A 340 -6.81 -6.51 -5.64
CA ILE A 340 -6.35 -7.05 -6.91
C ILE A 340 -4.95 -6.54 -7.21
N GLU A 341 -4.01 -7.47 -7.39
CA GLU A 341 -2.67 -7.18 -7.89
C GLU A 341 -2.64 -7.29 -9.42
N PRO A 342 -2.37 -6.19 -10.15
CA PRO A 342 -2.23 -6.20 -11.60
C PRO A 342 -1.05 -7.05 -12.07
N GLY A 343 -1.11 -7.61 -13.29
CA GLY A 343 -0.05 -8.44 -13.83
C GLY A 343 1.28 -7.69 -14.00
N GLN A 344 2.23 -7.91 -13.08
CA GLN A 344 3.53 -7.25 -13.04
C GLN A 344 4.67 -8.21 -12.65
N ALA A 345 5.90 -7.82 -12.98
CA ALA A 345 7.10 -8.48 -12.47
C ALA A 345 7.46 -7.88 -11.09
N LYS A 346 7.41 -8.69 -10.03
CA LYS A 346 7.84 -8.28 -8.67
C LYS A 346 9.27 -8.74 -8.40
N SER A 347 9.92 -8.14 -7.40
CA SER A 347 11.09 -8.73 -6.74
C SER A 347 10.61 -9.74 -5.69
N PRO A 348 11.33 -10.84 -5.44
CA PRO A 348 11.02 -11.72 -4.31
C PRO A 348 11.26 -11.01 -2.97
N VAL A 349 10.32 -11.19 -2.05
CA VAL A 349 10.37 -10.63 -0.68
C VAL A 349 10.86 -11.64 0.36
N PHE A 350 10.70 -12.94 0.10
CA PHE A 350 11.17 -14.02 0.97
C PHE A 350 12.01 -15.07 0.23
N PHE A 351 12.88 -15.75 0.96
CA PHE A 351 13.81 -16.75 0.44
C PHE A 351 13.88 -17.92 1.42
N PHE A 352 13.77 -19.16 0.93
CA PHE A 352 13.84 -20.36 1.78
C PHE A 352 14.43 -21.57 1.05
N SER A 353 14.82 -22.57 1.82
CA SER A 353 15.55 -23.75 1.36
C SER A 353 14.93 -25.06 1.88
N ASP A 354 15.53 -26.21 1.54
CA ASP A 354 15.18 -27.49 2.16
C ASP A 354 15.42 -27.55 3.67
N GLU A 355 16.25 -26.66 4.23
CA GLU A 355 16.60 -26.62 5.66
C GLU A 355 15.57 -25.81 6.48
N ASP A 356 14.77 -24.96 5.82
CA ASP A 356 13.71 -24.15 6.42
C ASP A 356 12.34 -24.86 6.47
N LEU A 357 12.22 -26.04 5.86
CA LEU A 357 10.97 -26.82 5.83
C LEU A 357 10.67 -27.41 7.21
N LEU A 358 9.45 -27.21 7.72
CA LEU A 358 9.07 -27.65 9.07
C LEU A 358 9.20 -29.17 9.21
N VAL A 359 10.07 -29.63 10.11
CA VAL A 359 10.38 -31.06 10.31
C VAL A 359 9.12 -31.83 10.72
N GLY A 360 8.75 -32.82 9.91
CA GLY A 360 7.56 -33.66 10.11
C GLY A 360 6.28 -33.11 9.48
N SER A 361 6.32 -31.96 8.80
CA SER A 361 5.24 -31.51 7.91
C SER A 361 5.22 -32.31 6.60
N THR A 362 4.07 -32.30 5.92
CA THR A 362 3.96 -32.84 4.55
C THR A 362 4.37 -31.77 3.56
N VAL A 363 5.23 -32.14 2.60
CA VAL A 363 5.55 -31.31 1.43
C VAL A 363 4.97 -31.99 0.20
N GLU A 364 4.05 -31.31 -0.46
CA GLU A 364 3.50 -31.69 -1.77
C GLU A 364 4.24 -30.89 -2.84
N PHE A 365 4.70 -31.54 -3.92
CA PHE A 365 5.38 -30.87 -5.02
C PHE A 365 5.19 -31.62 -6.33
N SER A 366 5.04 -30.87 -7.42
CA SER A 366 5.13 -31.36 -8.80
C SER A 366 5.91 -30.36 -9.66
N ASP A 367 6.77 -30.86 -10.55
CA ASP A 367 7.36 -30.08 -11.65
C ASP A 367 6.68 -30.33 -13.01
N THR A 368 5.50 -30.94 -12.99
CA THR A 368 4.62 -31.16 -14.14
C THR A 368 3.16 -30.84 -13.81
N LEU A 369 2.37 -30.45 -14.81
CA LEU A 369 0.92 -30.32 -14.71
C LEU A 369 0.24 -31.57 -15.30
N PRO A 370 -0.85 -32.07 -14.71
CA PRO A 370 -1.69 -33.10 -15.33
C PRO A 370 -2.25 -32.65 -16.68
N GLU A 371 -2.48 -33.59 -17.59
CA GLU A 371 -3.13 -33.30 -18.90
C GLU A 371 -4.56 -32.74 -18.75
N SER A 372 -5.21 -33.01 -17.61
CA SER A 372 -6.53 -32.48 -17.25
C SER A 372 -6.48 -31.13 -16.49
N ASP A 373 -5.31 -30.51 -16.33
CA ASP A 373 -5.18 -29.23 -15.63
C ASP A 373 -5.39 -28.06 -16.59
N GLU A 374 -6.49 -27.33 -16.42
CA GLU A 374 -6.86 -26.16 -17.23
C GLU A 374 -5.85 -25.00 -17.15
N ALA A 375 -4.92 -25.02 -16.19
CA ALA A 375 -3.81 -24.06 -16.13
C ALA A 375 -2.67 -24.39 -17.11
N TRP A 376 -2.61 -25.60 -17.69
CA TRP A 376 -1.58 -25.97 -18.68
C TRP A 376 -1.99 -25.52 -20.09
N VAL A 377 -1.76 -24.24 -20.39
CA VAL A 377 -2.11 -23.61 -21.67
C VAL A 377 -0.88 -23.31 -22.53
N ASN A 378 -1.03 -23.44 -23.85
CA ASN A 378 -0.02 -23.03 -24.83
C ASN A 378 -0.57 -22.13 -25.95
N THR A 379 -1.90 -22.11 -26.10
CA THR A 379 -2.65 -21.33 -27.09
C THR A 379 -3.75 -20.58 -26.38
N VAL A 380 -3.77 -19.25 -26.47
CA VAL A 380 -4.75 -18.39 -25.79
C VAL A 380 -5.45 -17.50 -26.81
N SER A 381 -6.77 -17.46 -26.76
CA SER A 381 -7.64 -16.68 -27.65
C SER A 381 -8.39 -15.61 -26.83
N PRO A 382 -7.85 -14.39 -26.71
CA PRO A 382 -8.48 -13.35 -25.90
C PRO A 382 -9.64 -12.71 -26.66
N ARG A 383 -10.77 -12.48 -25.98
CA ARG A 383 -11.92 -11.76 -26.52
C ARG A 383 -12.25 -10.57 -25.65
N TYR A 384 -12.57 -9.45 -26.29
CA TYR A 384 -12.67 -8.12 -25.68
C TYR A 384 -13.73 -7.28 -26.41
N VAL A 385 -14.02 -6.09 -25.91
CA VAL A 385 -15.07 -5.22 -26.44
C VAL A 385 -14.44 -4.20 -27.40
N GLU A 386 -14.61 -4.35 -28.72
CA GLU A 386 -13.91 -3.50 -29.72
C GLU A 386 -14.70 -2.22 -30.06
N PRO A 387 -14.22 -1.01 -29.71
CA PRO A 387 -14.94 0.24 -29.96
C PRO A 387 -15.25 0.54 -31.43
N GLN A 388 -14.35 0.21 -32.36
CA GLN A 388 -14.54 0.41 -33.80
C GLN A 388 -15.65 -0.47 -34.38
N LEU A 389 -15.94 -1.60 -33.74
CA LEU A 389 -17.06 -2.49 -34.06
C LEU A 389 -18.30 -2.19 -33.17
N LYS A 390 -18.50 -0.91 -32.82
CA LYS A 390 -19.55 -0.43 -31.90
C LYS A 390 -19.55 -1.12 -30.53
N PHE A 391 -18.37 -1.37 -29.95
CA PHE A 391 -18.25 -2.10 -28.68
C PHE A 391 -18.89 -3.50 -28.78
N ALA A 392 -18.64 -4.21 -29.89
CA ALA A 392 -19.01 -5.61 -30.04
C ALA A 392 -17.92 -6.53 -29.47
N ASP A 393 -18.33 -7.73 -29.06
CA ASP A 393 -17.45 -8.81 -28.60
C ASP A 393 -16.58 -9.37 -29.75
N HIS A 394 -15.29 -9.01 -29.74
CA HIS A 394 -14.32 -9.27 -30.80
C HIS A 394 -13.12 -10.09 -30.29
N ALA A 395 -12.42 -10.78 -31.18
CA ALA A 395 -11.25 -11.59 -30.83
C ALA A 395 -9.95 -10.79 -31.07
N ALA A 396 -9.07 -10.75 -30.06
CA ALA A 396 -7.70 -10.28 -30.22
C ALA A 396 -6.85 -11.35 -30.95
N PRO A 397 -5.71 -10.99 -31.55
CA PRO A 397 -4.84 -11.96 -32.19
C PRO A 397 -4.38 -13.05 -31.22
N VAL A 398 -4.66 -14.31 -31.57
CA VAL A 398 -4.34 -15.51 -30.79
C VAL A 398 -2.88 -15.51 -30.36
N ARG A 399 -2.62 -15.93 -29.13
CA ARG A 399 -1.29 -16.03 -28.52
C ARG A 399 -0.88 -17.50 -28.47
N ARG A 400 0.10 -17.88 -29.30
CA ARG A 400 0.66 -19.23 -29.38
C ARG A 400 2.08 -19.16 -29.94
N LEU A 401 2.86 -20.21 -29.68
CA LEU A 401 4.11 -20.49 -30.39
C LEU A 401 4.05 -21.90 -30.94
N VAL A 402 4.50 -22.10 -32.18
CA VAL A 402 4.45 -23.42 -32.85
C VAL A 402 5.35 -24.43 -32.12
N SER A 403 6.48 -23.97 -31.56
CA SER A 403 7.37 -24.76 -30.72
C SER A 403 6.67 -25.31 -29.46
N ASP A 404 5.93 -24.48 -28.72
CA ASP A 404 5.20 -24.90 -27.52
C ASP A 404 4.12 -25.95 -27.84
N ILE A 405 3.39 -25.76 -28.95
CA ILE A 405 2.37 -26.71 -29.43
C ILE A 405 3.00 -28.08 -29.76
N ILE A 406 4.17 -28.09 -30.40
CA ILE A 406 4.89 -29.32 -30.75
C ILE A 406 5.42 -30.04 -29.50
N ILE A 407 5.95 -29.29 -28.53
CA ILE A 407 6.47 -29.83 -27.26
C ILE A 407 5.36 -30.47 -26.42
N ASP A 408 4.16 -29.86 -26.39
CA ASP A 408 3.03 -30.33 -25.59
C ASP A 408 2.19 -31.45 -26.26
N GLY A 409 2.54 -31.82 -27.50
CA GLY A 409 1.82 -32.80 -28.31
C GLY A 409 0.53 -32.31 -28.99
N GLY A 410 0.19 -31.02 -28.86
CA GLY A 410 -1.00 -30.42 -29.46
C GLY A 410 -1.36 -29.03 -28.91
N PRO A 411 -2.33 -28.33 -29.52
CA PRO A 411 -2.80 -27.04 -29.04
C PRO A 411 -3.62 -27.22 -27.75
N ARG A 412 -3.17 -26.60 -26.67
CA ARG A 412 -3.90 -26.49 -25.39
C ARG A 412 -4.53 -25.11 -25.35
N GLU A 413 -5.77 -25.04 -25.86
CA GLU A 413 -6.48 -23.79 -26.13
C GLU A 413 -7.31 -23.28 -24.94
N GLN A 414 -7.13 -22.02 -24.58
CA GLN A 414 -7.97 -21.30 -23.60
C GLN A 414 -8.56 -20.04 -24.25
N SER A 415 -9.88 -19.83 -24.08
CA SER A 415 -10.57 -18.60 -24.52
C SER A 415 -10.74 -17.67 -23.32
N LEU A 416 -10.30 -16.42 -23.43
CA LEU A 416 -10.44 -15.43 -22.35
C LEU A 416 -11.59 -14.45 -22.62
N SER A 417 -12.49 -14.31 -21.65
CA SER A 417 -13.63 -13.37 -21.69
C SER A 417 -13.28 -12.06 -20.97
N LEU A 418 -12.73 -11.07 -21.67
CA LEU A 418 -12.17 -9.85 -21.07
C LEU A 418 -13.16 -8.66 -21.13
N ALA A 419 -14.24 -8.77 -20.36
CA ALA A 419 -15.42 -7.90 -20.43
C ALA A 419 -15.19 -6.40 -20.18
N PHE A 420 -14.11 -6.03 -19.48
CA PHE A 420 -13.77 -4.62 -19.20
C PHE A 420 -12.61 -4.08 -20.05
N ILE A 421 -12.11 -4.82 -21.05
CA ILE A 421 -11.05 -4.35 -21.94
C ILE A 421 -11.63 -3.85 -23.26
N THR A 422 -11.23 -2.63 -23.64
CA THR A 422 -11.53 -2.02 -24.95
C THR A 422 -10.29 -1.72 -25.80
N SER A 423 -9.09 -2.09 -25.35
CA SER A 423 -7.84 -2.04 -26.11
C SER A 423 -7.44 -3.44 -26.57
N GLY A 424 -7.39 -3.67 -27.88
CA GLY A 424 -6.91 -4.94 -28.46
C GLY A 424 -5.44 -5.25 -28.14
N THR A 425 -4.60 -4.22 -27.93
CA THR A 425 -3.21 -4.39 -27.47
C THR A 425 -3.13 -4.77 -25.99
N GLN A 426 -4.03 -4.26 -25.14
CA GLN A 426 -4.16 -4.71 -23.74
C GLN A 426 -4.73 -6.14 -23.65
N ALA A 427 -5.78 -6.47 -24.41
CA ALA A 427 -6.33 -7.83 -24.46
C ALA A 427 -5.26 -8.84 -24.95
N GLY A 428 -4.48 -8.45 -25.96
CA GLY A 428 -3.33 -9.22 -26.43
C GLY A 428 -2.12 -9.22 -25.50
N ARG A 429 -2.05 -8.36 -24.48
CA ARG A 429 -1.03 -8.37 -23.41
C ARG A 429 -1.44 -9.39 -22.33
N VAL A 430 -2.68 -9.29 -21.85
CA VAL A 430 -3.28 -10.25 -20.90
C VAL A 430 -3.23 -11.69 -21.45
N GLY A 431 -3.56 -11.90 -22.73
CA GLY A 431 -3.47 -13.21 -23.35
C GLY A 431 -2.06 -13.81 -23.43
N GLU A 432 -1.01 -12.99 -23.49
CA GLU A 432 0.38 -13.47 -23.52
C GLU A 432 0.91 -13.73 -22.10
N ILE A 433 0.49 -12.93 -21.11
CA ILE A 433 0.70 -13.23 -19.67
C ILE A 433 0.08 -14.59 -19.33
N ALA A 434 -1.18 -14.81 -19.74
CA ALA A 434 -1.89 -16.08 -19.56
C ALA A 434 -1.10 -17.26 -20.14
N ARG A 435 -0.71 -17.14 -21.41
CA ARG A 435 0.03 -18.16 -22.14
C ARG A 435 1.36 -18.48 -21.44
N ARG A 436 2.16 -17.45 -21.11
CA ARG A 436 3.47 -17.62 -20.45
C ARG A 436 3.34 -18.24 -19.05
N LEU A 437 2.33 -17.85 -18.28
CA LEU A 437 2.07 -18.42 -16.95
C LEU A 437 1.51 -19.86 -17.00
N GLY A 438 1.00 -20.29 -18.15
CA GLY A 438 0.67 -21.69 -18.45
C GLY A 438 1.85 -22.56 -18.89
N ARG A 439 3.00 -21.95 -19.24
CA ARG A 439 4.27 -22.66 -19.52
C ARG A 439 5.10 -22.96 -18.27
N LEU A 440 4.66 -22.50 -17.10
CA LEU A 440 5.36 -22.68 -15.82
C LEU A 440 4.66 -23.76 -14.99
N PRO A 441 5.14 -25.03 -15.03
CA PRO A 441 4.40 -26.16 -14.49
C PRO A 441 4.57 -26.34 -12.98
N ALA A 442 5.63 -25.81 -12.34
CA ALA A 442 5.93 -26.23 -10.98
C ALA A 442 4.91 -25.68 -9.96
N ARG A 443 4.44 -26.58 -9.09
CA ARG A 443 3.50 -26.30 -8.00
C ARG A 443 4.05 -26.93 -6.72
N GLY A 444 3.96 -26.20 -5.62
CA GLY A 444 4.41 -26.67 -4.31
C GLY A 444 3.39 -26.35 -3.22
N LYS A 445 3.42 -27.14 -2.15
CA LYS A 445 2.75 -26.80 -0.90
C LYS A 445 3.63 -27.26 0.26
N VAL A 446 4.02 -26.29 1.08
CA VAL A 446 5.06 -26.39 2.10
C VAL A 446 4.57 -25.76 3.40
N THR A 447 5.04 -26.25 4.54
CA THR A 447 4.84 -25.58 5.84
C THR A 447 6.17 -25.03 6.33
N LEU A 448 6.19 -23.73 6.60
CA LEU A 448 7.36 -22.96 7.05
C LEU A 448 7.21 -22.53 8.52
N PRO A 449 8.33 -22.30 9.24
CA PRO A 449 8.33 -21.87 10.64
C PRO A 449 7.90 -20.39 10.81
N PRO A 450 7.64 -19.94 12.06
CA PRO A 450 7.16 -18.60 12.36
C PRO A 450 7.88 -17.39 11.74
N PRO A 451 9.19 -17.41 11.39
CA PRO A 451 9.82 -16.32 10.64
C PRO A 451 9.21 -16.05 9.25
N PHE A 452 8.37 -16.95 8.73
CA PHE A 452 7.63 -16.80 7.46
C PHE A 452 6.12 -16.54 7.71
N ALA A 453 5.71 -16.18 8.92
CA ALA A 453 4.30 -15.94 9.22
C ALA A 453 3.72 -14.66 8.58
N GLU A 454 4.58 -13.72 8.18
CA GLU A 454 4.22 -12.47 7.49
C GLU A 454 4.06 -12.63 5.96
N VAL A 455 4.20 -13.85 5.43
CA VAL A 455 4.10 -14.14 3.99
C VAL A 455 2.65 -14.44 3.60
N GLU A 456 2.07 -13.63 2.72
CA GLU A 456 0.63 -13.67 2.37
C GLU A 456 0.38 -14.00 0.88
N GLU A 457 -0.89 -14.01 0.47
CA GLU A 457 -1.30 -14.24 -0.92
C GLU A 457 -0.77 -13.15 -1.88
N GLY A 458 -0.19 -13.57 -3.00
CA GLY A 458 0.43 -12.66 -3.97
C GLY A 458 1.91 -12.36 -3.72
N ASP A 459 2.48 -12.72 -2.57
CA ASP A 459 3.92 -12.58 -2.34
C ASP A 459 4.75 -13.47 -3.27
N TRP A 460 5.92 -12.95 -3.66
CA TRP A 460 6.89 -13.70 -4.46
C TRP A 460 8.05 -14.12 -3.58
N GLY A 461 8.47 -15.37 -3.68
CA GLY A 461 9.59 -15.90 -2.92
C GLY A 461 10.39 -16.95 -3.69
N VAL A 462 11.65 -17.11 -3.31
CA VAL A 462 12.56 -18.07 -3.95
C VAL A 462 12.71 -19.31 -3.08
N TRP A 463 12.32 -20.47 -3.61
CA TRP A 463 12.64 -21.76 -3.01
C TRP A 463 13.92 -22.32 -3.65
N THR A 464 14.92 -22.66 -2.83
CA THR A 464 16.15 -23.33 -3.28
C THR A 464 16.18 -24.75 -2.74
N SER A 465 15.88 -25.74 -3.58
CA SER A 465 15.70 -27.13 -3.15
C SER A 465 16.61 -28.10 -3.90
N LYS A 466 17.41 -28.86 -3.14
CA LYS A 466 18.16 -30.03 -3.63
C LYS A 466 17.24 -31.23 -3.81
N ARG A 467 16.22 -31.40 -2.94
CA ARG A 467 15.30 -32.54 -2.95
C ARG A 467 14.24 -32.48 -4.05
N TYR A 468 13.59 -31.33 -4.22
CA TYR A 468 12.43 -31.16 -5.09
C TYR A 468 12.82 -30.45 -6.40
N LEU A 469 13.57 -29.34 -6.31
CA LEU A 469 13.95 -28.50 -7.46
C LEU A 469 15.28 -28.93 -8.11
N LYS A 470 15.79 -30.12 -7.81
CA LYS A 470 16.99 -30.73 -8.42
C LYS A 470 18.24 -29.84 -8.29
N GLY A 471 18.33 -29.07 -7.20
CA GLY A 471 19.42 -28.14 -6.90
C GLY A 471 19.22 -26.71 -7.42
N LYS A 472 18.09 -26.41 -8.07
CA LYS A 472 17.77 -25.07 -8.57
C LYS A 472 17.15 -24.19 -7.47
N SER A 473 17.35 -22.88 -7.64
CA SER A 473 16.48 -21.85 -7.07
C SER A 473 15.37 -21.55 -8.07
N VAL A 474 14.11 -21.64 -7.66
CA VAL A 474 12.94 -21.32 -8.50
C VAL A 474 12.06 -20.31 -7.77
N LEU A 475 11.50 -19.37 -8.54
CA LEU A 475 10.68 -18.27 -8.07
C LEU A 475 9.20 -18.69 -8.08
N PHE A 476 8.53 -18.51 -6.96
CA PHE A 476 7.12 -18.85 -6.77
C PHE A 476 6.34 -17.62 -6.31
N ARG A 477 5.08 -17.51 -6.74
CA ARG A 477 4.06 -16.68 -6.09
C ARG A 477 3.23 -17.56 -5.14
N VAL A 478 2.86 -17.02 -3.99
CA VAL A 478 1.86 -17.63 -3.09
C VAL A 478 0.47 -17.52 -3.73
N GLU A 479 -0.24 -18.66 -3.87
CA GLU A 479 -1.62 -18.74 -4.35
C GLU A 479 -2.66 -18.85 -3.23
N ALA A 480 -2.23 -19.33 -2.06
CA ALA A 480 -3.02 -19.44 -0.83
C ALA A 480 -2.08 -19.64 0.37
N TYR A 481 -2.47 -19.18 1.55
CA TYR A 481 -1.73 -19.37 2.81
C TYR A 481 -2.64 -19.86 3.94
N ALA A 482 -2.05 -20.43 5.00
CA ALA A 482 -2.78 -20.89 6.18
C ALA A 482 -1.87 -20.97 7.41
N LEU A 483 -2.16 -20.14 8.42
CA LEU A 483 -1.46 -20.11 9.70
C LEU A 483 -2.11 -21.04 10.73
N ASP A 484 -1.31 -21.85 11.43
CA ASP A 484 -1.77 -22.63 12.60
C ASP A 484 -1.63 -21.84 13.92
N GLY A 485 -2.22 -22.37 15.00
CA GLY A 485 -2.13 -21.78 16.35
C GLY A 485 -0.71 -21.79 16.98
N LYS A 486 0.33 -22.14 16.22
CA LYS A 486 1.75 -22.06 16.58
C LYS A 486 2.54 -21.19 15.59
N TRP A 487 1.85 -20.46 14.71
CA TRP A 487 2.41 -19.58 13.69
C TRP A 487 3.22 -20.31 12.60
N HIS A 488 2.96 -21.61 12.37
CA HIS A 488 3.46 -22.27 11.17
C HIS A 488 2.64 -21.82 9.95
N ASN A 489 3.29 -21.31 8.92
CA ASN A 489 2.61 -20.85 7.70
C ASN A 489 2.66 -21.94 6.63
N THR A 490 1.49 -22.43 6.20
CA THR A 490 1.38 -23.40 5.10
C THR A 490 1.06 -22.68 3.81
N LEU A 491 2.07 -22.55 2.95
CA LEU A 491 1.98 -21.84 1.67
C LEU A 491 1.66 -22.81 0.53
N THR A 492 0.72 -22.44 -0.33
CA THR A 492 0.54 -23.02 -1.67
C THR A 492 1.22 -22.11 -2.69
N LEU A 493 2.05 -22.70 -3.55
CA LEU A 493 3.05 -22.00 -4.35
C LEU A 493 2.92 -22.35 -5.84
N ARG A 494 2.92 -21.33 -6.71
CA ARG A 494 2.97 -21.47 -8.17
C ARG A 494 4.20 -20.80 -8.75
N GLU A 495 4.90 -21.53 -9.62
CA GLU A 495 6.05 -21.02 -10.37
C GLU A 495 5.68 -19.77 -11.18
N VAL A 496 6.52 -18.74 -11.08
CA VAL A 496 6.34 -17.45 -11.74
C VAL A 496 7.70 -16.93 -12.23
N SER A 497 7.70 -16.06 -13.24
CA SER A 497 8.91 -15.44 -13.76
C SER A 497 8.65 -13.98 -14.16
N PRO A 498 9.60 -13.05 -13.96
CA PRO A 498 9.52 -11.69 -14.50
C PRO A 498 9.24 -11.67 -16.01
N LEU A 499 9.74 -12.67 -16.75
CA LEU A 499 9.55 -12.81 -18.19
C LEU A 499 8.09 -13.11 -18.60
N VAL A 500 7.22 -13.52 -17.68
CA VAL A 500 5.76 -13.62 -17.93
C VAL A 500 5.17 -12.25 -18.28
N TYR A 501 5.73 -11.18 -17.71
CA TYR A 501 5.22 -9.80 -17.80
C TYR A 501 6.11 -8.89 -18.67
N ALA A 502 7.15 -9.44 -19.29
CA ALA A 502 8.06 -8.76 -20.21
C ALA A 502 7.45 -8.56 -21.61
N ARG A 503 7.95 -7.58 -22.36
CA ARG A 503 7.57 -7.31 -23.76
C ARG A 503 8.65 -7.84 -24.71
N ASP A 504 8.54 -9.11 -25.09
CA ASP A 504 9.46 -9.74 -26.04
C ASP A 504 8.88 -9.87 -27.45
N ALA A 505 9.76 -10.04 -28.44
CA ALA A 505 9.45 -9.92 -29.86
C ALA A 505 8.99 -11.23 -30.54
N ASP A 506 8.94 -12.34 -29.81
CA ASP A 506 8.61 -13.68 -30.33
C ASP A 506 7.12 -13.83 -30.67
N LYS A 507 6.71 -13.23 -31.79
CA LYS A 507 5.31 -13.15 -32.26
C LYS A 507 5.11 -13.82 -33.62
N GLU A 508 5.11 -15.16 -33.65
CA GLU A 508 4.55 -15.91 -34.78
C GLU A 508 3.01 -15.86 -34.77
N SER A 509 2.40 -14.71 -35.10
CA SER A 509 0.95 -14.58 -35.32
C SER A 509 0.55 -13.36 -36.17
N THR A 510 0.91 -13.37 -37.45
CA THR A 510 0.28 -12.52 -38.48
C THR A 510 -0.92 -13.22 -39.10
N SER A 511 -2.07 -13.15 -38.44
CA SER A 511 -3.35 -13.60 -39.01
C SER A 511 -4.49 -12.66 -38.60
N ILE A 512 -4.44 -11.42 -39.08
CA ILE A 512 -5.58 -10.51 -39.01
C ILE A 512 -6.58 -10.97 -40.08
N ALA A 513 -7.73 -11.49 -39.64
CA ALA A 513 -8.85 -11.80 -40.53
C ALA A 513 -9.61 -10.51 -40.91
N LEU A 514 -8.90 -9.56 -41.55
CA LEU A 514 -9.58 -8.49 -42.28
C LEU A 514 -10.33 -9.15 -43.45
N GLN A 515 -11.57 -8.73 -43.69
CA GLN A 515 -12.22 -9.09 -44.96
C GLN A 515 -11.35 -8.60 -46.10
N ALA A 516 -11.03 -9.49 -47.04
CA ALA A 516 -10.36 -9.12 -48.27
C ALA A 516 -11.31 -8.20 -49.05
N GLY A 517 -11.03 -6.90 -49.04
CA GLY A 517 -11.63 -5.96 -49.99
C GLY A 517 -11.31 -6.39 -51.42
N ASP A 518 -12.19 -6.07 -52.36
CA ASP A 518 -12.11 -6.58 -53.74
C ASP A 518 -10.72 -6.35 -54.36
N ILE A 519 -10.16 -7.43 -54.91
CA ILE A 519 -8.89 -7.37 -55.64
C ILE A 519 -9.07 -6.40 -56.82
N ALA A 520 -8.33 -5.29 -56.79
CA ALA A 520 -8.43 -4.26 -57.81
C ALA A 520 -8.17 -4.86 -59.21
N PRO A 521 -8.97 -4.49 -60.23
CA PRO A 521 -8.81 -5.04 -61.58
C PRO A 521 -7.47 -4.60 -62.18
N ILE A 522 -6.64 -5.58 -62.58
CA ILE A 522 -5.31 -5.31 -63.12
C ILE A 522 -5.38 -4.53 -64.44
N GLY A 523 -4.67 -3.40 -64.50
CA GLY A 523 -4.62 -2.53 -65.67
C GLY A 523 -3.76 -3.09 -66.81
N GLN A 524 -3.92 -2.49 -68.00
CA GLN A 524 -2.96 -2.66 -69.10
C GLN A 524 -1.56 -2.15 -68.69
N PRO A 525 -0.46 -2.76 -69.18
CA PRO A 525 0.90 -2.23 -69.00
C PRO A 525 1.04 -0.76 -69.38
N GLY A 526 1.88 0.00 -68.69
CA GLY A 526 2.06 1.43 -68.93
C GLY A 526 2.57 1.77 -70.34
N ALA A 527 2.41 3.04 -70.72
CA ALA A 527 2.90 3.55 -72.00
C ALA A 527 4.44 3.64 -71.97
N GLY A 528 5.12 2.68 -72.61
CA GLY A 528 6.58 2.58 -72.65
C GLY A 528 7.18 1.53 -71.70
N ALA A 529 6.38 0.83 -70.89
CA ALA A 529 6.85 -0.26 -70.03
C ALA A 529 7.44 -1.45 -70.84
N TRP A 530 6.97 -1.61 -72.08
CA TRP A 530 7.47 -2.58 -73.05
C TRP A 530 7.70 -1.90 -74.41
N ILE A 531 8.80 -2.25 -75.05
CA ILE A 531 9.15 -1.89 -76.42
C ILE A 531 9.43 -3.16 -77.21
N ALA A 532 9.34 -3.11 -78.54
CA ALA A 532 9.68 -4.23 -79.41
C ALA A 532 10.52 -3.76 -80.60
N LYS A 533 11.38 -4.63 -81.11
CA LYS A 533 12.32 -4.36 -82.21
C LYS A 533 12.53 -5.64 -83.06
N PRO A 534 12.77 -5.53 -84.37
CA PRO A 534 13.17 -6.67 -85.16
C PRO A 534 14.60 -7.09 -84.81
N VAL A 535 14.89 -8.39 -84.92
CA VAL A 535 16.23 -8.97 -84.76
C VAL A 535 16.46 -10.02 -85.84
N SER A 536 17.71 -10.16 -86.31
CA SER A 536 18.13 -11.28 -87.15
C SER A 536 18.82 -12.31 -86.28
N LEU A 537 18.36 -13.56 -86.33
CA LEU A 537 18.89 -14.68 -85.57
C LEU A 537 19.58 -15.64 -86.54
N THR A 538 20.63 -16.33 -86.11
CA THR A 538 21.36 -17.27 -86.99
C THR A 538 21.16 -18.70 -86.53
N GLN A 539 20.72 -19.58 -87.43
CA GLN A 539 20.55 -21.00 -87.17
C GLN A 539 21.33 -21.82 -88.22
N GLY A 540 22.49 -22.34 -87.83
CA GLY A 540 23.52 -22.76 -88.78
C GLY A 540 24.08 -21.55 -89.53
N ASP A 541 24.31 -21.68 -90.83
CA ASP A 541 24.73 -20.56 -91.70
C ASP A 541 23.55 -19.70 -92.23
N THR A 542 22.32 -19.98 -91.81
CA THR A 542 21.11 -19.29 -92.30
C THR A 542 20.62 -18.25 -91.29
N ALA A 543 20.41 -17.02 -91.75
CA ALA A 543 19.75 -15.98 -90.98
C ALA A 543 18.22 -16.13 -91.08
N ILE A 544 17.54 -16.13 -89.93
CA ILE A 544 16.08 -16.16 -89.80
C ILE A 544 15.58 -14.89 -89.08
N PRO A 545 14.39 -14.38 -89.43
CA PRO A 545 13.81 -13.22 -88.77
C PRO A 545 13.31 -13.55 -87.36
N GLY A 546 13.36 -12.55 -86.47
CA GLY A 546 12.69 -12.58 -85.17
C GLY A 546 12.27 -11.18 -84.73
N ILE A 547 11.49 -11.11 -83.66
CA ILE A 547 11.15 -9.86 -82.97
C ILE A 547 11.44 -10.04 -81.48
N GLU A 548 12.28 -9.19 -80.92
CA GLU A 548 12.51 -9.14 -79.47
C GLU A 548 11.61 -8.05 -78.86
N ILE A 549 10.79 -8.45 -77.89
CA ILE A 549 10.08 -7.55 -76.98
C ILE A 549 10.96 -7.40 -75.74
N SER A 550 11.21 -6.19 -75.26
CA SER A 550 12.01 -5.91 -74.06
C SER A 550 11.38 -4.83 -73.19
N GLY A 551 11.52 -4.93 -71.88
CA GLY A 551 10.82 -4.04 -70.95
C GLY A 551 10.89 -4.51 -69.49
N ALA A 552 9.88 -4.14 -68.72
CA ALA A 552 9.69 -4.58 -67.34
C ALA A 552 8.21 -4.61 -66.94
N THR A 553 7.90 -5.33 -65.87
CA THR A 553 6.60 -5.23 -65.19
C THR A 553 6.52 -3.91 -64.43
N ASP A 554 5.50 -3.08 -64.71
CA ASP A 554 5.25 -1.79 -64.04
C ASP A 554 4.03 -1.82 -63.10
N ASN A 555 3.66 -3.03 -62.66
CA ASN A 555 2.55 -3.28 -61.74
C ASN A 555 2.92 -4.41 -60.76
N ASP A 556 3.08 -4.06 -59.48
CA ASP A 556 3.55 -4.98 -58.42
C ASP A 556 2.59 -6.14 -58.09
N TYR A 557 1.37 -6.13 -58.65
CA TYR A 557 0.35 -7.17 -58.45
C TYR A 557 0.29 -8.22 -59.59
N ALA A 558 1.19 -8.18 -60.57
CA ALA A 558 1.20 -9.12 -61.69
C ALA A 558 1.90 -10.45 -61.35
N ASP A 559 1.18 -11.58 -61.41
CA ASP A 559 1.77 -12.92 -61.24
C ASP A 559 2.59 -13.36 -62.46
N LEU A 560 2.16 -12.93 -63.66
CA LEU A 560 2.68 -13.40 -64.95
C LEU A 560 2.52 -12.33 -66.04
N VAL A 561 3.41 -12.37 -67.05
CA VAL A 561 3.35 -11.55 -68.27
C VAL A 561 3.06 -12.47 -69.47
N ARG A 562 2.09 -12.09 -70.31
CA ARG A 562 1.69 -12.77 -71.55
C ARG A 562 2.15 -11.98 -72.77
N PHE A 563 2.71 -12.66 -73.77
CA PHE A 563 3.16 -12.10 -75.04
C PHE A 563 2.41 -12.71 -76.23
N GLU A 564 1.82 -11.88 -77.08
CA GLU A 564 1.01 -12.27 -78.25
C GLU A 564 1.42 -11.48 -79.51
N PHE A 565 1.15 -12.01 -80.70
CA PHE A 565 1.44 -11.35 -81.98
C PHE A 565 0.38 -11.63 -83.06
N LEU A 566 0.28 -10.72 -84.05
CA LEU A 566 -0.72 -10.74 -85.13
C LEU A 566 -0.08 -10.16 -86.41
N PRO A 567 -0.18 -10.81 -87.59
CA PRO A 567 0.22 -10.19 -88.85
C PRO A 567 -0.60 -8.93 -89.13
N ALA A 568 0.05 -7.86 -89.61
CA ALA A 568 -0.63 -6.57 -89.85
C ALA A 568 -1.39 -6.51 -91.18
N GLU A 569 -1.17 -7.46 -92.10
CA GLU A 569 -1.81 -7.52 -93.40
C GLU A 569 -3.33 -7.80 -93.27
N GLY A 570 -4.16 -6.95 -93.87
CA GLY A 570 -5.63 -7.06 -93.83
C GLY A 570 -6.30 -6.58 -92.52
N VAL A 571 -5.54 -6.11 -91.53
CA VAL A 571 -6.09 -5.66 -90.24
C VAL A 571 -6.64 -4.23 -90.35
N VAL A 572 -7.96 -4.07 -90.19
CA VAL A 572 -8.66 -2.77 -90.28
C VAL A 572 -8.67 -2.02 -88.93
N ASP A 573 -8.89 -2.73 -87.82
CA ASP A 573 -8.69 -2.23 -86.46
C ASP A 573 -8.08 -3.34 -85.59
N VAL A 574 -6.90 -3.06 -85.04
CA VAL A 574 -6.10 -3.99 -84.24
C VAL A 574 -6.71 -4.29 -82.86
N ASN A 575 -7.58 -3.41 -82.35
CA ASN A 575 -8.20 -3.53 -81.02
C ASN A 575 -9.31 -4.59 -80.97
N ILE A 576 -9.94 -4.87 -82.12
CA ILE A 576 -11.03 -5.85 -82.28
C ILE A 576 -10.67 -7.02 -83.22
N ALA A 577 -9.43 -7.07 -83.71
CA ALA A 577 -8.97 -8.13 -84.61
C ALA A 577 -8.91 -9.50 -83.93
N GLY A 578 -9.57 -10.49 -84.53
CA GLY A 578 -9.40 -11.90 -84.18
C GLY A 578 -8.10 -12.48 -84.77
N GLY A 579 -7.62 -13.60 -84.22
CA GLY A 579 -6.46 -14.33 -84.76
C GLY A 579 -5.10 -14.02 -84.12
N TRP A 580 -5.08 -13.28 -83.00
CA TRP A 580 -3.89 -13.14 -82.14
C TRP A 580 -3.30 -14.50 -81.77
N ARG A 581 -1.98 -14.64 -81.88
CA ARG A 581 -1.22 -15.87 -81.60
C ARG A 581 -0.42 -15.67 -80.31
N GLU A 582 -0.58 -16.57 -79.35
CA GLU A 582 0.24 -16.58 -78.13
C GLU A 582 1.67 -17.02 -78.46
N SER A 583 2.67 -16.22 -78.07
CA SER A 583 4.09 -16.56 -78.21
C SER A 583 4.69 -17.09 -76.92
N GLY A 584 4.05 -16.83 -75.77
CA GLY A 584 4.50 -17.36 -74.48
C GLY A 584 3.97 -16.58 -73.28
N VAL A 585 4.24 -17.14 -72.11
CA VAL A 585 3.95 -16.56 -70.79
C VAL A 585 5.20 -16.73 -69.92
N ALA A 586 5.55 -15.69 -69.17
CA ALA A 586 6.71 -15.64 -68.28
C ALA A 586 6.36 -15.04 -66.91
N GLY A 587 7.26 -15.16 -65.93
CA GLY A 587 7.14 -14.49 -64.63
C GLY A 587 7.31 -12.97 -64.71
N PRO A 588 6.99 -12.22 -63.64
CA PRO A 588 6.97 -10.75 -63.66
C PRO A 588 8.38 -10.14 -63.80
N ASP A 589 9.42 -10.89 -63.43
CA ASP A 589 10.82 -10.46 -63.49
C ASP A 589 11.37 -10.34 -64.93
N VAL A 590 10.66 -10.89 -65.92
CA VAL A 590 11.10 -11.02 -67.32
C VAL A 590 11.49 -9.66 -67.92
N ARG A 591 12.61 -9.62 -68.66
CA ARG A 591 13.18 -8.39 -69.24
C ARG A 591 13.23 -8.38 -70.76
N SER A 592 13.27 -9.54 -71.40
CA SER A 592 12.90 -9.67 -72.81
C SER A 592 12.26 -11.03 -73.12
N HIS A 593 11.51 -11.06 -74.22
CA HIS A 593 10.84 -12.22 -74.79
C HIS A 593 11.03 -12.20 -76.31
N LEU A 594 11.41 -13.33 -76.90
CA LEU A 594 11.83 -13.43 -78.30
C LEU A 594 10.84 -14.26 -79.12
N ILE A 595 10.29 -13.67 -80.19
CA ILE A 595 9.39 -14.34 -81.12
C ILE A 595 10.16 -14.74 -82.38
N THR A 596 10.24 -16.05 -82.63
CA THR A 596 10.94 -16.65 -83.78
C THR A 596 10.00 -17.16 -84.88
N SER A 597 8.70 -17.26 -84.60
CA SER A 597 7.66 -17.81 -85.47
C SER A 597 7.04 -16.75 -86.41
N VAL A 598 7.89 -15.86 -86.93
CA VAL A 598 7.51 -14.75 -87.83
C VAL A 598 8.06 -14.98 -89.24
N ALA A 599 7.32 -14.55 -90.26
CA ALA A 599 7.76 -14.57 -91.64
C ALA A 599 8.71 -13.38 -91.93
N PRO A 600 9.69 -13.52 -92.84
CA PRO A 600 10.54 -12.40 -93.27
C PRO A 600 9.72 -11.39 -94.09
N ARG A 601 10.22 -10.15 -94.21
CA ARG A 601 9.61 -9.07 -95.01
C ARG A 601 8.14 -8.77 -94.68
N THR A 602 7.70 -9.08 -93.45
CA THR A 602 6.31 -9.03 -93.01
C THR A 602 6.14 -8.10 -91.82
N PHE A 603 5.03 -7.35 -91.77
CA PHE A 603 4.70 -6.48 -90.64
C PHE A 603 3.83 -7.21 -89.60
N TYR A 604 4.14 -7.01 -88.31
CA TYR A 604 3.42 -7.60 -87.18
C TYR A 604 3.03 -6.57 -86.12
N TYR A 605 1.81 -6.67 -85.62
CA TYR A 605 1.42 -6.12 -84.32
C TYR A 605 1.77 -7.11 -83.22
N LEU A 606 2.11 -6.60 -82.04
CA LEU A 606 2.42 -7.37 -80.85
C LEU A 606 1.56 -6.90 -79.68
N ALA A 607 1.34 -7.74 -78.67
CA ALA A 607 0.63 -7.36 -77.46
C ALA A 607 1.28 -7.94 -76.21
N VAL A 608 1.25 -7.15 -75.13
CA VAL A 608 1.69 -7.54 -73.79
C VAL A 608 0.53 -7.36 -72.81
N SER A 609 0.30 -8.34 -71.95
CA SER A 609 -0.74 -8.28 -70.90
C SER A 609 -0.22 -8.85 -69.59
N TYR A 610 -0.50 -8.17 -68.48
CA TYR A 610 -0.28 -8.75 -67.15
C TYR A 610 -1.43 -9.68 -66.77
N MET A 611 -1.16 -10.67 -65.91
CA MET A 611 -2.14 -11.65 -65.48
C MET A 611 -2.06 -11.89 -63.96
N VAL A 612 -3.20 -12.15 -63.35
CA VAL A 612 -3.32 -12.54 -61.92
C VAL A 612 -4.19 -13.80 -61.85
N GLY A 613 -3.75 -14.83 -61.12
CA GLY A 613 -4.49 -16.10 -60.99
C GLY A 613 -4.84 -16.76 -62.33
N ARG A 614 -3.95 -16.66 -63.33
CA ARG A 614 -4.15 -17.04 -64.75
C ARG A 614 -5.21 -16.25 -65.53
N ARG A 615 -5.83 -15.19 -64.98
CA ARG A 615 -6.74 -14.30 -65.71
C ARG A 615 -5.94 -13.14 -66.35
N PRO A 616 -5.96 -12.96 -67.68
CA PRO A 616 -5.28 -11.84 -68.32
C PRO A 616 -6.05 -10.53 -68.18
N GLY A 617 -5.32 -9.45 -67.91
CA GLY A 617 -5.81 -8.07 -68.01
C GLY A 617 -5.83 -7.55 -69.46
N PRO A 618 -6.14 -6.26 -69.66
CA PRO A 618 -6.24 -5.67 -71.00
C PRO A 618 -4.89 -5.57 -71.73
N ARG A 619 -4.90 -5.75 -73.05
CA ARG A 619 -3.70 -5.76 -73.91
C ARG A 619 -3.09 -4.36 -74.10
N ARG A 620 -1.79 -4.22 -73.83
CA ARG A 620 -0.95 -3.14 -74.40
C ARG A 620 -0.47 -3.60 -75.78
N ILE A 621 -1.01 -2.99 -76.84
CA ILE A 621 -0.59 -3.26 -78.23
C ILE A 621 0.66 -2.43 -78.58
N LEU A 622 1.57 -3.03 -79.35
CA LEU A 622 2.83 -2.47 -79.84
C LEU A 622 2.97 -2.72 -81.36
N GLY A 623 3.59 -1.80 -82.09
CA GLY A 623 3.84 -1.93 -83.54
C GLY A 623 2.90 -1.10 -84.43
N PRO A 624 2.83 -1.38 -85.75
CA PRO A 624 3.37 -2.57 -86.40
C PRO A 624 4.89 -2.52 -86.61
N ILE A 625 5.55 -3.68 -86.65
CA ILE A 625 7.01 -3.83 -86.81
C ILE A 625 7.32 -4.73 -88.00
N SER A 626 8.23 -4.30 -88.88
CA SER A 626 8.73 -5.09 -90.02
C SER A 626 9.84 -6.05 -89.63
N THR A 627 9.85 -7.25 -90.20
CA THR A 627 10.91 -8.27 -90.05
C THR A 627 11.98 -8.23 -91.16
N ASP A 628 12.05 -7.16 -91.95
CA ASP A 628 12.97 -7.07 -93.10
C ASP A 628 14.40 -6.62 -92.69
N PRO A 629 15.47 -7.39 -92.97
CA PRO A 629 16.84 -6.96 -92.72
C PRO A 629 17.40 -6.09 -93.88
N THR A 630 18.11 -5.02 -93.50
CA THR A 630 18.91 -4.08 -94.32
C THR A 630 18.17 -3.01 -95.13
N ALA A 631 18.64 -1.76 -94.96
CA ALA A 631 18.36 -0.61 -95.81
C ALA A 631 19.61 0.29 -95.88
N ALA A 632 20.38 0.18 -96.97
CA ALA A 632 21.60 0.91 -97.36
C ALA A 632 22.26 0.14 -98.53
N ASP A 633 23.00 0.68 -99.50
CA ASP A 633 23.14 2.05 -100.03
C ASP A 633 23.66 1.96 -101.50
N TRP A 634 23.61 3.04 -102.26
CA TRP A 634 23.84 3.10 -103.72
C TRP A 634 25.32 2.96 -104.17
N GLU A 635 26.29 2.94 -103.27
CA GLU A 635 27.73 3.03 -103.61
C GLU A 635 28.46 1.70 -103.93
N THR A 636 27.79 0.55 -103.86
CA THR A 636 28.46 -0.78 -103.93
C THR A 636 28.67 -1.35 -105.35
N VAL A 637 28.48 -0.56 -106.41
CA VAL A 637 28.60 -1.02 -107.82
C VAL A 637 30.03 -0.95 -108.35
N LYS A 638 30.67 -2.10 -108.62
CA LYS A 638 31.80 -2.24 -109.56
C LYS A 638 31.75 -3.55 -110.36
N GLY A 639 31.67 -3.45 -111.68
CA GLY A 639 31.65 -4.57 -112.64
C GLY A 639 31.52 -4.06 -114.10
N PRO A 640 31.96 -4.79 -115.14
CA PRO A 640 32.60 -4.11 -116.29
C PRO A 640 31.73 -3.38 -117.34
N ASN A 641 30.43 -3.69 -117.52
CA ASN A 641 29.74 -3.40 -118.80
C ASN A 641 28.60 -2.34 -118.74
N LYS A 642 28.86 -1.13 -119.27
CA LYS A 642 27.93 0.04 -119.38
C LYS A 642 28.54 1.15 -120.34
N PRO A 643 27.94 1.71 -121.44
CA PRO A 643 27.40 1.21 -122.78
C PRO A 643 27.86 1.97 -124.15
N ALA A 644 27.42 1.66 -125.44
CA ALA A 644 27.79 2.28 -126.85
C ALA A 644 26.92 1.93 -128.22
N ASP A 645 27.17 2.37 -129.57
CA ASP A 645 26.30 2.28 -130.92
C ASP A 645 26.86 2.37 -132.53
N ASN A 646 26.07 2.48 -133.72
CA ASN A 646 26.30 2.09 -135.26
C ASN A 646 25.62 2.83 -136.63
N ALA A 647 25.86 2.52 -138.01
CA ALA A 647 25.21 3.08 -139.38
C ALA A 647 25.48 2.51 -140.95
N THR A 648 24.78 2.86 -142.14
CA THR A 648 24.88 2.38 -143.68
C THR A 648 24.28 3.17 -145.04
N ASN A 649 24.45 2.80 -146.42
CA ASN A 649 23.85 3.34 -147.82
C ASN A 649 24.20 2.57 -149.26
N SER A 650 23.98 2.73 -150.68
CA SER A 650 23.25 3.38 -151.96
C SER A 650 23.70 2.82 -153.47
N GLY A 651 23.33 2.95 -154.85
CA GLY A 651 22.33 3.44 -156.00
C GLY A 651 22.75 3.39 -157.63
N ASP A 652 21.91 3.42 -158.79
CA ASP A 652 22.27 3.33 -160.37
C ASP A 652 21.22 3.64 -161.67
N GLU A 653 21.50 3.62 -163.08
CA GLU A 653 20.63 4.02 -164.38
C GLU A 653 20.89 3.59 -165.99
N THR A 654 20.06 3.87 -167.13
CA THR A 654 20.23 3.85 -168.75
C THR A 654 18.94 3.92 -169.80
N SER A 655 18.70 3.96 -171.23
CA SER A 655 19.24 3.98 -172.73
C SER A 655 18.23 4.21 -174.06
N PRO A 656 18.57 4.26 -175.47
CA PRO A 656 17.81 4.74 -176.80
C PRO A 656 17.71 3.87 -178.23
N PHE A 657 17.32 4.06 -179.62
CA PHE A 657 16.92 5.00 -180.87
C PHE A 657 16.24 4.37 -182.28
N GLY A 658 15.87 5.05 -183.50
CA GLY A 658 15.39 4.50 -184.93
C GLY A 658 14.93 5.35 -186.31
N PRO A 659 14.60 4.84 -187.62
CA PRO A 659 14.42 5.51 -189.07
C PRO A 659 13.39 5.06 -190.33
N GLY A 660 13.29 5.66 -191.63
CA GLY A 660 12.44 5.23 -192.94
C GLY A 660 12.32 6.02 -194.43
N THR A 661 11.66 5.56 -195.61
CA THR A 661 11.55 6.10 -197.14
C THR A 661 10.44 5.51 -198.24
N VAL A 662 10.05 5.71 -199.62
CA VAL A 662 9.97 6.66 -200.92
C VAL A 662 9.27 6.12 -202.36
N GLY A 663 8.75 6.87 -203.46
CA GLY A 663 8.27 6.49 -204.97
C GLY A 663 7.38 7.51 -205.95
N GLY A 664 6.86 7.54 -207.29
CA GLY A 664 6.85 7.01 -208.80
C GLY A 664 5.67 7.47 -209.92
N THR A 665 5.70 7.54 -211.37
CA THR A 665 4.54 7.97 -212.43
C THR A 665 4.55 8.08 -214.12
N ILE A 666 3.42 7.84 -214.98
CA ILE A 666 2.65 8.30 -216.34
C ILE A 666 2.98 8.44 -218.00
N LYS A 667 2.04 8.21 -219.07
CA LYS A 667 1.85 8.82 -220.54
C LYS A 667 0.47 8.65 -221.45
N ARG A 668 0.13 9.65 -222.36
CA ARG A 668 -0.97 10.08 -223.39
C ARG A 668 -1.61 9.30 -224.64
N ILE A 669 -2.90 9.69 -224.95
CA ILE A 669 -3.67 10.19 -226.19
C ILE A 669 -3.30 9.87 -227.69
N THR A 670 -4.34 9.69 -228.54
CA THR A 670 -4.41 9.71 -230.04
C THR A 670 -5.70 10.44 -230.58
N ASP A 671 -5.92 10.54 -231.92
CA ASP A 671 -6.71 11.62 -232.61
C ASP A 671 -7.89 11.20 -233.59
N ASN A 672 -8.36 12.11 -234.49
CA ASN A 672 -9.66 12.13 -235.27
C ASN A 672 -9.72 11.50 -236.71
N GLU A 673 -10.95 11.32 -237.26
CA GLU A 673 -11.26 11.23 -238.72
C GLU A 673 -12.64 11.85 -239.15
N LYS A 674 -13.17 11.61 -240.37
CA LYS A 674 -13.86 12.66 -241.19
C LYS A 674 -14.94 12.24 -242.25
N ALA A 675 -15.78 13.21 -242.67
CA ALA A 675 -16.44 13.42 -244.00
C ALA A 675 -17.86 12.86 -244.36
N ILE A 676 -18.54 13.55 -245.31
CA ILE A 676 -19.80 13.22 -246.08
C ILE A 676 -21.15 13.58 -245.37
N LYS A 677 -22.18 14.29 -245.94
CA LYS A 677 -22.36 15.06 -247.22
C LYS A 677 -23.46 16.19 -247.17
N ALA A 678 -24.40 16.26 -248.14
CA ALA A 678 -25.45 17.29 -248.43
C ALA A 678 -26.61 16.64 -249.28
N VAL A 679 -27.69 17.25 -249.81
CA VAL A 679 -28.04 18.64 -250.31
C VAL A 679 -29.58 18.80 -250.51
N GLU A 680 -30.11 19.96 -250.96
CA GLU A 680 -31.55 20.35 -250.98
C GLU A 680 -32.35 20.22 -252.33
N GLY A 681 -33.66 20.58 -252.31
CA GLY A 681 -34.57 20.80 -253.47
C GLY A 681 -36.06 20.74 -253.09
N VAL A 682 -37.06 21.33 -253.78
CA VAL A 682 -37.14 22.04 -255.08
C VAL A 682 -38.26 23.11 -255.04
N ASN A 683 -38.11 24.22 -255.77
CA ASN A 683 -39.15 25.23 -256.04
C ASN A 683 -39.63 25.15 -257.51
N LYS A 684 -40.95 25.07 -257.77
CA LYS A 684 -41.54 25.79 -258.92
C LYS A 684 -43.06 26.03 -258.87
N TYR A 685 -43.44 27.19 -259.42
CA TYR A 685 -44.75 27.66 -259.89
C TYR A 685 -45.85 28.03 -258.87
N ALA A 686 -46.01 29.35 -258.72
CA ALA A 686 -47.28 30.00 -259.06
C ALA A 686 -47.11 30.75 -260.40
N GLU A 687 -48.15 30.75 -261.25
CA GLU A 687 -48.44 31.60 -262.43
C GLU A 687 -49.50 30.84 -263.27
N THR A 688 -50.67 31.36 -263.67
CA THR A 688 -51.32 32.69 -263.53
C THR A 688 -52.86 32.54 -263.39
N VAL A 689 -53.57 33.67 -263.19
CA VAL A 689 -55.03 33.96 -263.35
C VAL A 689 -55.76 34.45 -262.07
N THR A 690 -56.52 35.53 -262.26
CA THR A 690 -57.43 36.30 -261.36
C THR A 690 -58.38 35.46 -260.48
N ILE A 691 -58.87 35.93 -259.31
CA ILE A 691 -59.58 37.20 -259.06
C ILE A 691 -59.07 37.96 -257.80
N PRO A 692 -58.76 39.28 -257.83
CA PRO A 692 -57.88 39.92 -256.81
C PRO A 692 -58.53 40.38 -255.49
N GLY A 693 -59.73 39.92 -255.13
CA GLY A 693 -60.55 40.60 -254.10
C GLY A 693 -60.24 40.27 -252.62
N ILE A 694 -59.90 39.01 -252.29
CA ILE A 694 -60.15 38.48 -250.94
C ILE A 694 -58.87 38.20 -250.11
N ASN A 695 -57.79 37.73 -250.74
CA ASN A 695 -56.64 37.16 -250.02
C ASN A 695 -55.88 38.15 -249.10
N LYS A 696 -55.89 39.46 -249.43
CA LYS A 696 -55.10 40.48 -248.69
C LYS A 696 -55.41 40.56 -247.19
N ARG A 697 -56.55 40.04 -246.72
CA ARG A 697 -56.91 40.01 -245.29
C ARG A 697 -56.32 38.83 -244.50
N ILE A 698 -55.58 37.92 -245.16
CA ILE A 698 -54.95 36.75 -244.51
C ILE A 698 -53.48 37.04 -244.19
N ASP A 699 -52.77 37.76 -245.05
CA ASP A 699 -51.33 38.03 -244.91
C ASP A 699 -50.96 38.89 -243.70
N ASP A 700 -51.87 39.75 -243.24
CA ASP A 700 -51.66 40.57 -242.04
C ASP A 700 -51.78 39.72 -240.76
N ALA A 701 -52.74 38.77 -240.70
CA ALA A 701 -52.92 37.88 -239.56
C ALA A 701 -51.74 36.92 -239.34
N ASN A 702 -51.07 36.51 -240.42
CA ASN A 702 -49.91 35.61 -240.35
C ASN A 702 -48.65 36.28 -239.79
N ARG A 703 -48.54 37.62 -239.83
CA ARG A 703 -47.35 38.34 -239.32
C ARG A 703 -47.31 38.43 -237.80
N ASP A 704 -48.45 38.65 -237.16
CA ASP A 704 -48.52 38.73 -235.69
C ASP A 704 -48.24 37.37 -235.03
N ILE A 705 -48.62 36.26 -235.69
CA ILE A 705 -48.31 34.89 -235.25
C ILE A 705 -46.79 34.65 -235.25
N ALA A 706 -46.10 34.98 -236.34
CA ALA A 706 -44.64 34.79 -236.45
C ALA A 706 -43.84 35.62 -235.41
N ALA A 707 -44.37 36.75 -234.96
CA ALA A 707 -43.78 37.55 -233.90
C ALA A 707 -44.01 36.97 -232.48
N ALA A 708 -45.03 36.13 -232.30
CA ALA A 708 -45.30 35.43 -231.05
C ALA A 708 -44.36 34.21 -230.87
N ASP A 709 -44.24 33.37 -231.90
CA ASP A 709 -43.43 32.14 -231.85
C ASP A 709 -41.97 32.41 -231.47
N LYS A 710 -41.33 33.43 -232.06
CA LYS A 710 -39.93 33.77 -231.73
C LYS A 710 -39.74 34.09 -230.23
N ARG A 711 -40.73 34.73 -229.58
CA ARG A 711 -40.65 35.04 -228.14
C ARG A 711 -40.81 33.80 -227.27
N ILE A 712 -41.51 32.78 -227.75
CA ILE A 712 -41.63 31.47 -227.09
C ILE A 712 -40.29 30.74 -227.16
N ASP A 713 -39.64 30.69 -228.33
CA ASP A 713 -38.34 30.02 -228.49
C ASP A 713 -37.21 30.72 -227.72
N ASP A 714 -37.13 32.05 -227.75
CA ASP A 714 -36.16 32.82 -226.95
C ASP A 714 -36.31 32.50 -225.44
N THR A 715 -37.55 32.37 -224.95
CA THR A 715 -37.86 32.00 -223.55
C THR A 715 -37.47 30.54 -223.26
N ARG A 716 -37.66 29.64 -224.24
CA ARG A 716 -37.36 28.20 -224.11
C ARG A 716 -35.85 27.94 -223.94
N ALA A 717 -35.02 28.74 -224.62
CA ALA A 717 -33.57 28.68 -224.49
C ALA A 717 -33.08 29.09 -223.08
N GLU A 718 -33.63 30.17 -222.50
CA GLU A 718 -33.29 30.56 -221.12
C GLU A 718 -33.68 29.50 -220.08
N VAL A 719 -34.79 28.80 -220.28
CA VAL A 719 -35.25 27.74 -219.36
C VAL A 719 -34.30 26.53 -219.39
N ASN A 720 -33.90 26.05 -220.58
CA ASN A 720 -32.97 24.92 -220.69
C ASN A 720 -31.61 25.21 -220.03
N ALA A 721 -31.03 26.39 -220.28
CA ALA A 721 -29.74 26.78 -219.69
C ALA A 721 -29.76 26.84 -218.15
N ARG A 722 -30.93 27.09 -217.54
CA ARG A 722 -31.12 27.03 -216.08
C ARG A 722 -31.23 25.60 -215.55
N PHE A 723 -31.76 24.66 -216.32
CA PHE A 723 -31.79 23.24 -215.94
C PHE A 723 -30.38 22.63 -215.98
N GLU A 724 -29.64 22.84 -217.07
CA GLU A 724 -28.25 22.37 -217.22
C GLU A 724 -27.35 22.90 -216.08
N SER A 725 -27.43 24.21 -215.78
CA SER A 725 -26.70 24.80 -214.63
C SER A 725 -27.16 24.29 -213.25
N THR A 726 -28.28 23.57 -213.15
CA THR A 726 -28.77 22.98 -211.89
C THR A 726 -28.31 21.53 -211.76
N ASP A 727 -28.34 20.73 -212.84
CA ASP A 727 -27.82 19.36 -212.86
C ASP A 727 -26.32 19.31 -212.54
N ASP A 728 -25.50 20.20 -213.11
CA ASP A 728 -24.06 20.30 -212.80
C ASP A 728 -23.79 20.48 -211.28
N LYS A 729 -24.65 21.27 -210.60
CA LYS A 729 -24.52 21.52 -209.14
C LYS A 729 -24.93 20.30 -208.32
N ILE A 730 -25.94 19.56 -208.76
CA ILE A 730 -26.39 18.33 -208.10
C ILE A 730 -25.34 17.23 -208.26
N ALA A 731 -24.76 17.08 -209.45
CA ALA A 731 -23.66 16.14 -209.70
C ALA A 731 -22.43 16.45 -208.81
N THR A 732 -22.06 17.72 -208.72
CA THR A 732 -20.88 18.16 -207.95
C THR A 732 -20.96 17.80 -206.45
N GLU A 733 -22.11 18.01 -205.79
CA GLU A 733 -22.25 17.65 -204.36
C GLU A 733 -22.49 16.14 -204.14
N PHE A 734 -22.97 15.40 -205.15
CA PHE A 734 -22.97 13.93 -205.11
C PHE A 734 -21.53 13.38 -205.04
N GLU A 735 -20.64 13.79 -205.95
CA GLU A 735 -19.22 13.36 -205.90
C GLU A 735 -18.50 13.78 -204.61
N ARG A 736 -18.97 14.84 -203.94
CA ARG A 736 -18.37 15.31 -202.68
C ARG A 736 -18.85 14.51 -201.49
N THR A 737 -20.11 14.09 -201.50
CA THR A 737 -20.71 13.21 -200.48
C THR A 737 -20.11 11.80 -200.58
N ASP A 738 -19.94 11.28 -201.79
CA ASP A 738 -19.36 9.96 -202.06
C ASP A 738 -17.91 9.85 -201.54
N ARG A 739 -17.07 10.86 -201.85
CA ARG A 739 -15.70 10.97 -201.32
C ARG A 739 -15.61 11.14 -199.80
N ALA A 740 -16.66 11.65 -199.14
CA ALA A 740 -16.72 11.70 -197.68
C ALA A 740 -17.10 10.34 -197.07
N LEU A 741 -17.86 9.51 -197.81
CA LEU A 741 -18.26 8.18 -197.39
C LEU A 741 -17.10 7.17 -197.49
N ASP A 742 -16.35 7.18 -198.60
CA ASP A 742 -15.13 6.37 -198.77
C ASP A 742 -14.10 6.62 -197.67
N ALA A 743 -13.90 7.89 -197.30
CA ALA A 743 -12.98 8.28 -196.22
C ALA A 743 -13.42 7.72 -194.86
N ALA A 744 -14.72 7.55 -194.63
CA ALA A 744 -15.28 6.98 -193.41
C ALA A 744 -15.12 5.44 -193.35
N ASP A 745 -15.33 4.72 -194.47
CA ASP A 745 -15.16 3.25 -194.47
C ASP A 745 -13.69 2.83 -194.24
N VAL A 746 -12.74 3.57 -194.81
CA VAL A 746 -11.30 3.35 -194.56
C VAL A 746 -10.96 3.57 -193.08
N ALA A 747 -11.51 4.60 -192.44
CA ALA A 747 -11.32 4.85 -191.02
C ALA A 747 -11.90 3.73 -190.15
N LEU A 748 -13.13 3.29 -190.45
CA LEU A 748 -13.83 2.22 -189.72
C LEU A 748 -13.08 0.88 -189.84
N LYS A 749 -12.52 0.57 -191.01
CA LYS A 749 -11.79 -0.68 -191.27
C LYS A 749 -10.51 -0.79 -190.42
N ASN A 750 -9.76 0.30 -190.25
CA ASN A 750 -8.57 0.33 -189.38
C ASN A 750 -8.92 0.06 -187.90
N GLU A 751 -10.04 0.62 -187.42
CA GLU A 751 -10.47 0.45 -186.02
C GLU A 751 -10.97 -0.98 -185.73
N VAL A 752 -11.59 -1.63 -186.71
CA VAL A 752 -11.99 -3.05 -186.63
C VAL A 752 -10.77 -3.98 -186.54
N ASP A 753 -9.68 -3.70 -187.25
CA ASP A 753 -8.47 -4.52 -187.16
C ASP A 753 -7.66 -4.23 -185.89
N ARG A 754 -7.75 -3.01 -185.33
CA ARG A 754 -7.25 -2.70 -183.98
C ARG A 754 -7.96 -3.53 -182.91
N ALA A 755 -9.29 -3.60 -182.95
CA ALA A 755 -10.10 -4.35 -182.00
C ALA A 755 -9.80 -5.86 -181.98
N LYS A 756 -9.54 -6.47 -183.16
CA LYS A 756 -9.15 -7.90 -183.26
C LYS A 756 -7.82 -8.20 -182.57
N GLY A 757 -6.90 -7.24 -182.55
CA GLY A 757 -5.63 -7.36 -181.80
C GLY A 757 -5.86 -7.42 -180.28
N GLU A 758 -6.79 -6.62 -179.78
CA GLU A 758 -7.12 -6.55 -178.35
C GLU A 758 -7.91 -7.78 -177.86
N GLU A 759 -8.82 -8.32 -178.69
CA GLU A 759 -9.52 -9.59 -178.43
C GLU A 759 -8.53 -10.77 -178.25
N GLY A 760 -7.45 -10.81 -179.04
CA GLY A 760 -6.40 -11.83 -178.95
C GLY A 760 -5.66 -11.82 -177.61
N ALA A 761 -5.37 -10.63 -177.06
CA ALA A 761 -4.70 -10.49 -175.76
C ALA A 761 -5.61 -10.89 -174.59
N ILE A 762 -6.88 -10.47 -174.62
CA ILE A 762 -7.89 -10.80 -173.59
C ILE A 762 -8.02 -12.32 -173.44
N ARG A 763 -8.03 -13.07 -174.55
CA ARG A 763 -8.22 -14.53 -174.54
C ARG A 763 -7.15 -15.29 -173.75
N ILE A 764 -5.91 -14.79 -173.71
CA ILE A 764 -4.79 -15.40 -172.96
C ILE A 764 -4.95 -15.13 -171.46
N ILE A 765 -5.30 -13.90 -171.08
CA ILE A 765 -5.49 -13.48 -169.69
C ILE A 765 -6.66 -14.28 -169.05
N THR A 766 -7.76 -14.45 -169.77
CA THR A 766 -8.91 -15.26 -169.32
C THR A 766 -8.50 -16.70 -169.01
N GLY A 767 -7.69 -17.34 -169.86
CA GLY A 767 -7.24 -18.72 -169.63
C GLY A 767 -6.35 -18.88 -168.38
N GLN A 768 -5.49 -17.89 -168.10
CA GLN A 768 -4.68 -17.86 -166.88
C GLN A 768 -5.55 -17.70 -165.63
N GLN A 769 -6.52 -16.76 -165.65
CA GLN A 769 -7.46 -16.58 -164.54
C GLN A 769 -8.31 -17.83 -164.27
N GLN A 770 -8.78 -18.50 -165.32
CA GLN A 770 -9.63 -19.69 -165.20
C GLN A 770 -8.87 -20.88 -164.59
N THR A 771 -7.56 -21.00 -164.85
CA THR A 771 -6.68 -21.98 -164.20
C THR A 771 -6.49 -21.67 -162.71
N ALA A 772 -6.31 -20.39 -162.34
CA ALA A 772 -6.17 -19.98 -160.94
C ALA A 772 -7.47 -20.16 -160.13
N ILE A 773 -8.63 -19.94 -160.76
CA ILE A 773 -9.95 -20.13 -160.12
C ILE A 773 -10.17 -21.60 -159.75
N GLU A 774 -9.89 -22.54 -160.65
CA GLU A 774 -10.11 -23.97 -160.35
C GLU A 774 -9.13 -24.49 -159.28
N GLY A 775 -7.88 -24.02 -159.27
CA GLY A 775 -6.93 -24.32 -158.20
C GLY A 775 -7.37 -23.79 -156.82
N ASN A 776 -7.84 -22.53 -156.76
CA ASN A 776 -8.38 -21.95 -155.53
C ASN A 776 -9.65 -22.68 -155.05
N LYS A 777 -10.52 -23.10 -155.97
CA LYS A 777 -11.72 -23.90 -155.67
C LYS A 777 -11.34 -25.24 -155.04
N THR A 778 -10.38 -25.99 -155.60
CA THR A 778 -9.90 -27.24 -155.01
C THR A 778 -9.32 -27.04 -153.61
N ALA A 779 -8.58 -25.93 -153.38
CA ALA A 779 -8.07 -25.57 -152.06
C ALA A 779 -9.22 -25.31 -151.06
N ILE A 780 -10.23 -24.52 -151.44
CA ILE A 780 -11.41 -24.21 -150.62
C ILE A 780 -12.21 -25.47 -150.29
N GLU A 781 -12.40 -26.38 -151.25
CA GLU A 781 -13.08 -27.67 -151.03
C GLU A 781 -12.31 -28.54 -150.02
N SER A 782 -10.96 -28.54 -150.07
CA SER A 782 -10.14 -29.27 -149.10
C SER A 782 -10.19 -28.67 -147.69
N GLU A 783 -10.09 -27.34 -147.56
CA GLU A 783 -10.19 -26.60 -146.29
C GLU A 783 -11.58 -26.80 -145.64
N THR A 784 -12.64 -26.73 -146.45
CA THR A 784 -14.02 -26.99 -145.99
C THR A 784 -14.16 -28.42 -145.46
N THR A 785 -13.52 -29.39 -146.11
CA THR A 785 -13.53 -30.80 -145.68
C THR A 785 -12.71 -31.04 -144.41
N ILE A 786 -11.67 -30.23 -144.16
CA ILE A 786 -10.89 -30.27 -142.91
C ILE A 786 -11.71 -29.66 -141.76
N ARG A 787 -12.25 -28.45 -141.93
CA ARG A 787 -13.07 -27.78 -140.91
C ARG A 787 -14.28 -28.61 -140.50
N ALA A 788 -14.99 -29.22 -141.47
CA ALA A 788 -16.11 -30.11 -141.17
C ALA A 788 -15.73 -31.34 -140.31
N ARG A 789 -14.46 -31.77 -140.32
CA ARG A 789 -13.95 -32.85 -139.44
C ARG A 789 -13.52 -32.31 -138.08
N GLU A 790 -12.92 -31.12 -138.03
CA GLU A 790 -12.57 -30.45 -136.78
C GLU A 790 -13.81 -30.08 -135.97
N ASP A 791 -14.83 -29.49 -136.61
CA ASP A 791 -16.12 -29.17 -136.00
C ASP A 791 -16.81 -30.44 -135.45
N ALA A 792 -16.83 -31.54 -136.23
CA ALA A 792 -17.38 -32.82 -135.77
C ALA A 792 -16.63 -33.37 -134.54
N ALA A 793 -15.29 -33.32 -134.54
CA ALA A 793 -14.47 -33.77 -133.42
C ALA A 793 -14.53 -32.83 -132.19
N ILE A 794 -14.91 -31.56 -132.38
CA ILE A 794 -15.21 -30.62 -131.30
C ILE A 794 -16.60 -30.93 -130.71
N VAL A 795 -17.62 -31.17 -131.54
CA VAL A 795 -18.97 -31.56 -131.09
C VAL A 795 -18.93 -32.86 -130.28
N GLU A 796 -18.23 -33.89 -130.74
CA GLU A 796 -18.09 -35.16 -130.00
C GLU A 796 -17.45 -34.98 -128.61
N LYS A 797 -16.43 -34.10 -128.50
CA LYS A 797 -15.80 -33.75 -127.22
C LYS A 797 -16.74 -32.93 -126.33
N VAL A 798 -17.53 -32.03 -126.89
CA VAL A 798 -18.52 -31.23 -126.15
C VAL A 798 -19.63 -32.12 -125.61
N ASP A 799 -20.21 -33.01 -126.42
CA ASP A 799 -21.24 -33.95 -125.96
C ASP A 799 -20.71 -34.93 -124.90
N THR A 800 -19.46 -35.38 -125.03
CA THR A 800 -18.78 -36.18 -123.99
C THR A 800 -18.64 -35.39 -122.69
N ALA A 801 -18.17 -34.14 -122.75
CA ALA A 801 -18.01 -33.29 -121.57
C ALA A 801 -19.36 -32.91 -120.92
N VAL A 802 -20.40 -32.64 -121.72
CA VAL A 802 -21.77 -32.37 -121.25
C VAL A 802 -22.38 -33.60 -120.60
N THR A 803 -22.11 -34.80 -121.12
CA THR A 803 -22.57 -36.06 -120.53
C THR A 803 -21.90 -36.33 -119.18
N GLU A 804 -20.57 -36.16 -119.10
CA GLU A 804 -19.83 -36.32 -117.84
C GLU A 804 -20.19 -35.25 -116.81
N TYR A 805 -20.41 -34.00 -117.23
CA TYR A 805 -20.93 -32.94 -116.36
C TYR A 805 -22.30 -33.32 -115.77
N LYS A 806 -23.26 -33.74 -116.60
CA LYS A 806 -24.59 -34.18 -116.14
C LYS A 806 -24.51 -35.38 -115.18
N ARG A 807 -23.57 -36.30 -115.41
CA ARG A 807 -23.32 -37.45 -114.52
C ARG A 807 -22.77 -37.01 -113.17
N LEU A 808 -21.82 -36.07 -113.15
CA LEU A 808 -21.22 -35.52 -111.92
C LEU A 808 -22.19 -34.63 -111.14
N ASP A 809 -22.97 -33.79 -111.82
CA ASP A 809 -24.03 -32.97 -111.22
C ASP A 809 -25.10 -33.86 -110.58
N GLY A 810 -25.63 -34.86 -111.31
CA GLY A 810 -26.57 -35.84 -110.77
C GLY A 810 -26.03 -36.58 -109.54
N ALA A 811 -24.79 -37.09 -109.61
CA ALA A 811 -24.14 -37.76 -108.47
C ALA A 811 -23.91 -36.83 -107.28
N THR A 812 -23.64 -35.55 -107.52
CA THR A 812 -23.45 -34.53 -106.46
C THR A 812 -24.78 -34.17 -105.80
N ASN A 813 -25.83 -33.93 -106.59
CA ASN A 813 -27.18 -33.65 -106.09
C ASN A 813 -27.75 -34.82 -105.28
N THR A 814 -27.52 -36.08 -105.70
CA THR A 814 -27.87 -37.26 -104.89
C THR A 814 -27.14 -37.24 -103.54
N ARG A 815 -25.81 -37.07 -103.51
CA ARG A 815 -25.04 -37.04 -102.26
C ARG A 815 -25.43 -35.89 -101.34
N ILE A 816 -25.79 -34.72 -101.88
CA ILE A 816 -26.32 -33.59 -101.11
C ILE A 816 -27.67 -33.98 -100.51
N THR A 817 -28.57 -34.56 -101.29
CA THR A 817 -29.91 -35.00 -100.84
C THR A 817 -29.81 -36.06 -99.75
N GLU A 818 -28.93 -37.05 -99.89
CA GLU A 818 -28.62 -38.07 -98.88
C GLU A 818 -28.08 -37.44 -97.59
N SER A 819 -27.15 -36.49 -97.71
CA SER A 819 -26.55 -35.79 -96.55
C SER A 819 -27.57 -34.92 -95.81
N VAL A 820 -28.40 -34.16 -96.53
CA VAL A 820 -29.49 -33.34 -95.97
C VAL A 820 -30.54 -34.22 -95.28
N THR A 821 -30.89 -35.37 -95.88
CA THR A 821 -31.81 -36.35 -95.28
C THR A 821 -31.22 -36.96 -94.01
N GLY A 822 -29.93 -37.30 -94.02
CA GLY A 822 -29.21 -37.81 -92.85
C GLY A 822 -29.17 -36.82 -91.70
N LEU A 823 -28.88 -35.54 -91.99
CA LEU A 823 -28.91 -34.46 -90.99
C LEU A 823 -30.32 -34.22 -90.45
N SER A 824 -31.33 -34.11 -91.32
CA SER A 824 -32.72 -33.93 -90.89
C SER A 824 -33.24 -35.07 -90.00
N ASN A 825 -32.81 -36.31 -90.25
CA ASN A 825 -33.15 -37.46 -89.40
C ASN A 825 -32.40 -37.42 -88.05
N ALA A 826 -31.16 -36.92 -88.03
CA ALA A 826 -30.40 -36.71 -86.80
C ALA A 826 -31.01 -35.60 -85.93
N ASP A 827 -31.45 -34.49 -86.53
CA ASP A 827 -32.12 -33.39 -85.85
C ASP A 827 -33.45 -33.83 -85.21
N VAL A 828 -34.25 -34.64 -85.92
CA VAL A 828 -35.48 -35.25 -85.37
C VAL A 828 -35.17 -36.18 -84.18
N ALA A 829 -34.13 -37.02 -84.28
CA ALA A 829 -33.72 -37.91 -83.20
C ALA A 829 -33.14 -37.15 -81.98
N ILE A 830 -32.49 -36.00 -82.21
CA ILE A 830 -32.04 -35.09 -81.15
C ILE A 830 -33.24 -34.42 -80.47
N GLY A 831 -34.23 -33.94 -81.24
CA GLY A 831 -35.48 -33.38 -80.72
C GLY A 831 -36.22 -34.34 -79.81
N GLN A 832 -36.46 -35.58 -80.26
CA GLN A 832 -37.10 -36.63 -79.46
C GLN A 832 -36.38 -36.90 -78.14
N ARG A 833 -35.04 -36.91 -78.14
CA ARG A 833 -34.24 -37.08 -76.91
C ARG A 833 -34.29 -35.87 -75.98
N ILE A 834 -34.48 -34.67 -76.51
CA ILE A 834 -34.70 -33.45 -75.71
C ILE A 834 -36.06 -33.52 -75.03
N ASP A 835 -37.12 -33.93 -75.74
CA ASP A 835 -38.47 -34.09 -75.20
C ASP A 835 -38.53 -35.18 -74.10
N GLU A 836 -37.86 -36.32 -74.30
CA GLU A 836 -37.72 -37.38 -73.28
C GLU A 836 -37.01 -36.86 -72.02
N VAL A 837 -35.87 -36.19 -72.17
CA VAL A 837 -35.10 -35.63 -71.04
C VAL A 837 -35.90 -34.54 -70.32
N GLN A 838 -36.59 -33.66 -71.05
CA GLN A 838 -37.46 -32.65 -70.45
C GLN A 838 -38.59 -33.28 -69.62
N THR A 839 -39.19 -34.36 -70.13
CA THR A 839 -40.26 -35.08 -69.43
C THR A 839 -39.76 -35.77 -68.16
N ASP A 840 -38.59 -36.42 -68.21
CA ASP A 840 -37.94 -37.04 -67.04
C ASP A 840 -37.58 -36.00 -65.97
N TYR A 841 -37.02 -34.85 -66.36
CA TYR A 841 -36.74 -33.75 -65.44
C TYR A 841 -38.00 -33.18 -64.79
N GLN A 842 -39.08 -32.93 -65.56
CA GLN A 842 -40.35 -32.44 -65.01
C GLN A 842 -41.00 -33.44 -64.05
N GLY A 843 -40.92 -34.74 -64.35
CA GLY A 843 -41.38 -35.81 -63.45
C GLY A 843 -40.58 -35.87 -62.15
N LYS A 844 -39.24 -35.78 -62.22
CA LYS A 844 -38.34 -35.77 -61.06
C LYS A 844 -38.49 -34.52 -60.19
N ASP A 845 -38.65 -33.35 -60.80
CA ASP A 845 -38.91 -32.11 -60.08
C ASP A 845 -40.27 -32.16 -59.34
N THR A 846 -41.34 -32.59 -60.03
CA THR A 846 -42.67 -32.81 -59.41
C THR A 846 -42.59 -33.78 -58.22
N ALA A 847 -41.90 -34.92 -58.39
CA ALA A 847 -41.71 -35.89 -57.31
C ALA A 847 -40.87 -35.33 -56.14
N THR A 848 -39.90 -34.46 -56.43
CA THR A 848 -39.05 -33.82 -55.42
C THR A 848 -39.81 -32.75 -54.64
N ASN A 849 -40.55 -31.89 -55.34
CA ASN A 849 -41.40 -30.86 -54.73
C ASN A 849 -42.52 -31.47 -53.86
N ASN A 850 -43.13 -32.58 -54.28
CA ASN A 850 -44.07 -33.33 -53.45
C ASN A 850 -43.43 -33.89 -52.17
N ARG A 851 -42.20 -34.41 -52.25
CA ARG A 851 -41.45 -34.90 -51.07
C ARG A 851 -41.08 -33.75 -50.13
N ILE A 852 -40.57 -32.64 -50.66
CA ILE A 852 -40.24 -31.43 -49.88
C ILE A 852 -41.50 -30.92 -49.15
N THR A 853 -42.61 -30.76 -49.86
CA THR A 853 -43.89 -30.31 -49.28
C THR A 853 -44.36 -31.24 -48.16
N THR A 854 -44.27 -32.57 -48.37
CA THR A 854 -44.64 -33.55 -47.34
C THR A 854 -43.76 -33.44 -46.09
N SER A 855 -42.43 -33.30 -46.26
CA SER A 855 -41.50 -33.11 -45.15
C SER A 855 -41.69 -31.78 -44.41
N VAL A 856 -41.96 -30.69 -45.13
CA VAL A 856 -42.26 -29.37 -44.53
C VAL A 856 -43.53 -29.41 -43.68
N THR A 857 -44.60 -30.04 -44.17
CA THR A 857 -45.84 -30.23 -43.39
C THR A 857 -45.58 -31.06 -42.13
N ALA A 858 -44.89 -32.19 -42.25
CA ALA A 858 -44.58 -33.05 -41.11
C ALA A 858 -43.70 -32.37 -40.04
N LEU A 859 -42.77 -31.50 -40.46
CA LEU A 859 -41.97 -30.67 -39.54
C LEU A 859 -42.83 -29.60 -38.87
N SER A 860 -43.67 -28.88 -39.62
CA SER A 860 -44.62 -27.89 -39.07
C SER A 860 -45.57 -28.48 -38.02
N ASP A 861 -46.05 -29.70 -38.24
CA ASP A 861 -46.91 -30.40 -37.27
C ASP A 861 -46.12 -30.88 -36.04
N ALA A 862 -44.86 -31.30 -36.22
CA ALA A 862 -43.97 -31.64 -35.11
C ALA A 862 -43.60 -30.40 -34.26
N ASP A 863 -43.32 -29.25 -34.89
CA ASP A 863 -43.05 -27.98 -34.21
C ASP A 863 -44.29 -27.48 -33.44
N ARG A 864 -45.49 -27.61 -34.02
CA ARG A 864 -46.75 -27.31 -33.31
C ARG A 864 -46.97 -28.23 -32.11
N ALA A 865 -46.64 -29.51 -32.23
CA ALA A 865 -46.69 -30.46 -31.11
C ALA A 865 -45.60 -30.20 -30.05
N LEU A 866 -44.43 -29.70 -30.46
CA LEU A 866 -43.38 -29.24 -29.54
C LEU A 866 -43.83 -28.00 -28.76
N GLY A 867 -44.45 -27.02 -29.42
CA GLY A 867 -45.02 -25.83 -28.80
C GLY A 867 -46.02 -26.17 -27.70
N GLY A 868 -47.04 -27.00 -27.99
CA GLY A 868 -48.01 -27.42 -26.98
C GLY A 868 -47.41 -28.21 -25.79
N ARG A 869 -46.26 -28.88 -25.99
CA ARG A 869 -45.50 -29.49 -24.88
C ARG A 869 -44.73 -28.45 -24.06
N ILE A 870 -44.18 -27.42 -24.71
CA ILE A 870 -43.51 -26.29 -24.05
C ILE A 870 -44.53 -25.51 -23.21
N ASP A 871 -45.70 -25.18 -23.74
CA ASP A 871 -46.78 -24.49 -23.02
C ASP A 871 -47.23 -25.27 -21.77
N SER A 872 -47.36 -26.61 -21.92
CA SER A 872 -47.67 -27.50 -20.80
C SER A 872 -46.57 -27.51 -19.74
N VAL A 873 -45.29 -27.52 -20.13
CA VAL A 873 -44.15 -27.50 -19.18
C VAL A 873 -44.04 -26.13 -18.49
N ILE A 874 -44.30 -25.03 -19.20
CA ILE A 874 -44.34 -23.67 -18.62
C ILE A 874 -45.43 -23.59 -17.56
N THR A 875 -46.64 -24.09 -17.86
CA THR A 875 -47.77 -24.12 -16.92
C THR A 875 -47.44 -24.94 -15.67
N ASP A 876 -46.86 -26.12 -15.85
CA ASP A 876 -46.47 -27.02 -14.75
C ASP A 876 -45.34 -26.41 -13.88
N TYR A 877 -44.40 -25.70 -14.52
CA TYR A 877 -43.33 -24.97 -13.83
C TYR A 877 -43.88 -23.80 -13.02
N GLN A 878 -44.70 -22.94 -13.62
CA GLN A 878 -45.34 -21.80 -12.93
C GLN A 878 -46.17 -22.24 -11.71
N GLY A 879 -46.92 -23.34 -11.83
CA GLY A 879 -47.67 -23.90 -10.70
C GLY A 879 -46.78 -24.40 -9.55
N ARG A 880 -45.66 -25.06 -9.88
CA ARG A 880 -44.68 -25.54 -8.88
C ARG A 880 -43.87 -24.40 -8.27
N ASP A 881 -43.54 -23.38 -9.04
CA ASP A 881 -42.83 -22.19 -8.59
C ASP A 881 -43.70 -21.38 -7.62
N GLY A 882 -44.94 -21.05 -7.97
CA GLY A 882 -45.88 -20.38 -7.06
C GLY A 882 -46.11 -21.16 -5.75
N ALA A 883 -46.20 -22.50 -5.81
CA ALA A 883 -46.28 -23.34 -4.61
C ALA A 883 -44.98 -23.33 -3.78
N THR A 884 -43.82 -23.22 -4.42
CA THR A 884 -42.51 -23.14 -3.76
C THR A 884 -42.31 -21.77 -3.11
N ASN A 885 -42.61 -20.69 -3.82
CA ASN A 885 -42.58 -19.32 -3.32
C ASN A 885 -43.54 -19.13 -2.12
N THR A 886 -44.72 -19.74 -2.16
CA THR A 886 -45.65 -19.78 -1.01
C THR A 886 -45.01 -20.44 0.22
N ARG A 887 -44.32 -21.59 0.04
CA ARG A 887 -43.62 -22.28 1.13
C ARG A 887 -42.40 -21.51 1.65
N ILE A 888 -41.67 -20.83 0.77
CA ILE A 888 -40.55 -19.94 1.15
C ILE A 888 -41.11 -18.79 1.99
N THR A 889 -42.14 -18.11 1.52
CA THR A 889 -42.81 -17.01 2.25
C THR A 889 -43.24 -17.45 3.66
N GLN A 890 -43.96 -18.57 3.77
CA GLN A 890 -44.37 -19.14 5.07
C GLN A 890 -43.17 -19.46 5.99
N SER A 891 -42.06 -19.94 5.44
CA SER A 891 -40.85 -20.26 6.20
C SER A 891 -40.13 -18.99 6.67
N VAL A 892 -40.08 -17.94 5.84
CA VAL A 892 -39.52 -16.64 6.18
C VAL A 892 -40.33 -15.96 7.28
N THR A 893 -41.67 -15.99 7.22
CA THR A 893 -42.52 -15.48 8.32
C THR A 893 -42.27 -16.23 9.62
N ALA A 894 -42.24 -17.57 9.59
CA ALA A 894 -42.02 -18.37 10.79
C ALA A 894 -40.62 -18.17 11.42
N LEU A 895 -39.60 -17.85 10.61
CA LEU A 895 -38.27 -17.47 11.11
C LEU A 895 -38.29 -16.05 11.69
N SER A 896 -38.92 -15.08 11.02
CA SER A 896 -39.07 -13.71 11.52
C SER A 896 -39.79 -13.65 12.87
N ASP A 897 -40.85 -14.44 13.05
CA ASP A 897 -41.58 -14.55 14.32
C ASP A 897 -40.70 -15.16 15.43
N ALA A 898 -39.86 -16.15 15.08
CA ALA A 898 -38.94 -16.79 16.00
C ALA A 898 -37.78 -15.85 16.42
N ASP A 899 -37.22 -15.09 15.49
CA ASP A 899 -36.18 -14.09 15.76
C ASP A 899 -36.72 -12.93 16.60
N GLN A 900 -37.96 -12.48 16.35
CA GLN A 900 -38.61 -11.48 17.20
C GLN A 900 -38.82 -12.01 18.63
N ALA A 901 -39.21 -13.27 18.79
CA ALA A 901 -39.34 -13.92 20.10
C ALA A 901 -37.99 -14.16 20.79
N LEU A 902 -36.90 -14.37 20.03
CA LEU A 902 -35.53 -14.42 20.57
C LEU A 902 -35.06 -13.04 21.03
N GLY A 903 -35.32 -11.98 20.25
CA GLY A 903 -35.03 -10.59 20.63
C GLY A 903 -35.68 -10.21 21.97
N GLN A 904 -36.98 -10.43 22.11
CA GLN A 904 -37.72 -10.19 23.37
C GLN A 904 -37.13 -10.95 24.56
N ARG A 905 -36.63 -12.18 24.35
CA ARG A 905 -35.96 -12.97 25.40
C ARG A 905 -34.58 -12.42 25.74
N ILE A 906 -33.84 -11.92 24.76
CA ILE A 906 -32.53 -11.27 24.96
C ILE A 906 -32.72 -9.97 25.76
N ASP A 907 -33.67 -9.11 25.39
CA ASP A 907 -33.99 -7.89 26.13
C ASP A 907 -34.41 -8.16 27.58
N SER A 908 -35.22 -9.20 27.80
CA SER A 908 -35.62 -9.65 29.13
C SER A 908 -34.42 -10.11 29.97
N VAL A 909 -33.47 -10.84 29.38
CA VAL A 909 -32.24 -11.29 30.07
C VAL A 909 -31.28 -10.13 30.34
N ILE A 910 -31.14 -9.18 29.41
CA ILE A 910 -30.34 -7.96 29.59
C ILE A 910 -30.90 -7.11 30.75
N THR A 911 -32.22 -6.99 30.83
CA THR A 911 -32.91 -6.25 31.91
C THR A 911 -32.70 -6.94 33.25
N ASP A 912 -32.99 -8.24 33.34
CA ASP A 912 -32.83 -9.03 34.56
C ASP A 912 -31.37 -9.10 35.05
N TYR A 913 -30.39 -9.05 34.15
CA TYR A 913 -28.97 -8.92 34.49
C TYR A 913 -28.64 -7.52 35.04
N ARG A 914 -29.10 -6.44 34.39
CA ARG A 914 -28.88 -5.06 34.84
C ARG A 914 -29.48 -4.79 36.22
N ASP A 915 -30.68 -5.30 36.49
CA ASP A 915 -31.34 -5.16 37.79
C ASP A 915 -30.56 -5.92 38.88
N LYS A 916 -30.08 -7.13 38.59
CA LYS A 916 -29.21 -7.90 39.50
C LYS A 916 -27.87 -7.24 39.76
N ASP A 917 -27.23 -6.67 38.74
CA ASP A 917 -25.96 -5.93 38.89
C ASP A 917 -26.17 -4.66 39.73
N SER A 918 -27.19 -3.86 39.41
CA SER A 918 -27.56 -2.65 40.17
C SER A 918 -27.84 -2.96 41.65
N ALA A 919 -28.61 -4.02 41.93
CA ALA A 919 -28.85 -4.49 43.29
C ALA A 919 -27.58 -5.00 43.99
N THR A 920 -26.65 -5.61 43.25
CA THR A 920 -25.37 -6.11 43.77
C THR A 920 -24.41 -4.94 44.08
N ASN A 921 -24.26 -3.98 43.18
CA ASN A 921 -23.50 -2.76 43.38
C ASN A 921 -24.05 -1.92 44.55
N THR A 922 -25.37 -1.86 44.70
CA THR A 922 -26.03 -1.24 45.87
C THR A 922 -25.65 -1.97 47.18
N ARG A 923 -25.70 -3.31 47.19
CA ARG A 923 -25.27 -4.11 48.35
C ARG A 923 -23.78 -3.96 48.64
N ILE A 924 -22.91 -3.88 47.63
CA ILE A 924 -21.47 -3.66 47.83
C ILE A 924 -21.24 -2.27 48.43
N THR A 925 -21.84 -1.23 47.85
CA THR A 925 -21.75 0.16 48.33
C THR A 925 -22.20 0.31 49.78
N ASN A 926 -23.35 -0.27 50.15
CA ASN A 926 -23.84 -0.26 51.53
C ASN A 926 -22.91 -1.03 52.47
N SER A 927 -22.29 -2.12 52.00
CA SER A 927 -21.32 -2.91 52.79
C SER A 927 -20.03 -2.14 53.04
N ILE A 928 -19.51 -1.45 52.02
CA ILE A 928 -18.35 -0.55 52.11
C ILE A 928 -18.64 0.60 53.08
N LYS A 929 -19.82 1.22 52.99
CA LYS A 929 -20.21 2.28 53.92
C LYS A 929 -20.30 1.77 55.37
N ALA A 930 -20.93 0.62 55.60
CA ALA A 930 -21.05 0.04 56.94
C ALA A 930 -19.68 -0.29 57.57
N LEU A 931 -18.70 -0.74 56.77
CA LEU A 931 -17.32 -0.93 57.22
C LEU A 931 -16.65 0.41 57.52
N SER A 932 -16.75 1.40 56.64
CA SER A 932 -16.19 2.74 56.86
C SER A 932 -16.78 3.44 58.08
N ASP A 933 -18.08 3.29 58.33
CA ASP A 933 -18.75 3.84 59.53
C ASP A 933 -18.24 3.14 60.81
N ALA A 934 -17.99 1.82 60.73
CA ALA A 934 -17.43 1.05 61.83
C ALA A 934 -15.96 1.41 62.13
N ASP A 935 -15.13 1.61 61.10
CA ASP A 935 -13.74 2.05 61.25
C ASP A 935 -13.66 3.46 61.87
N VAL A 936 -14.54 4.39 61.47
CA VAL A 936 -14.66 5.71 62.11
C VAL A 936 -15.08 5.58 63.58
N ALA A 937 -16.04 4.71 63.90
CA ALA A 937 -16.46 4.46 65.28
C ALA A 937 -15.37 3.77 66.13
N ILE A 938 -14.51 2.94 65.51
CA ILE A 938 -13.33 2.35 66.16
C ILE A 938 -12.28 3.44 66.42
N GLY A 939 -12.01 4.32 65.45
CA GLY A 939 -11.12 5.47 65.61
C GLY A 939 -11.54 6.36 66.79
N GLN A 940 -12.81 6.79 66.82
CA GLN A 940 -13.37 7.60 67.92
C GLN A 940 -13.25 6.89 69.29
N ARG A 941 -13.38 5.56 69.34
CA ARG A 941 -13.15 4.79 70.57
C ARG A 941 -11.69 4.75 70.98
N VAL A 942 -10.75 4.66 70.03
CA VAL A 942 -9.31 4.73 70.30
C VAL A 942 -8.95 6.12 70.82
N ASP A 943 -9.41 7.19 70.17
CA ASP A 943 -9.18 8.57 70.60
C ASP A 943 -9.73 8.84 72.02
N GLY A 944 -10.93 8.31 72.31
CA GLY A 944 -11.52 8.38 73.65
C GLY A 944 -10.70 7.63 74.71
N ILE A 945 -10.18 6.45 74.39
CA ILE A 945 -9.29 5.67 75.28
C ILE A 945 -7.96 6.40 75.49
N VAL A 946 -7.37 6.98 74.45
CA VAL A 946 -6.13 7.78 74.54
C VAL A 946 -6.36 9.01 75.42
N THR A 947 -7.48 9.70 75.26
CA THR A 947 -7.84 10.89 76.05
C THR A 947 -8.04 10.56 77.54
N ASP A 948 -8.77 9.48 77.85
CA ASP A 948 -8.97 9.00 79.22
C ASP A 948 -7.64 8.52 79.85
N TYR A 949 -6.78 7.84 79.09
CA TYR A 949 -5.45 7.43 79.55
C TYR A 949 -4.56 8.64 79.86
N GLN A 950 -4.48 9.62 78.96
CA GLN A 950 -3.73 10.88 79.18
C GLN A 950 -4.27 11.68 80.36
N GLY A 951 -5.59 11.75 80.54
CA GLY A 951 -6.22 12.40 81.69
C GLY A 951 -5.88 11.72 83.01
N ARG A 952 -5.90 10.38 83.05
CA ARG A 952 -5.51 9.59 84.23
C ARG A 952 -4.03 9.69 84.55
N ASP A 953 -3.16 9.69 83.54
CA ASP A 953 -1.72 9.88 83.72
C ASP A 953 -1.41 11.29 84.25
N GLY A 954 -1.99 12.34 83.64
CA GLY A 954 -1.87 13.72 84.12
C GLY A 954 -2.37 13.90 85.56
N ALA A 955 -3.51 13.30 85.91
CA ALA A 955 -4.02 13.30 87.29
C ALA A 955 -3.12 12.51 88.26
N THR A 956 -2.48 11.43 87.80
CA THR A 956 -1.54 10.64 88.59
C THR A 956 -0.24 11.40 88.83
N ASN A 957 0.34 12.00 87.79
CA ASN A 957 1.52 12.87 87.89
C ASN A 957 1.25 14.11 88.75
N THR A 958 0.04 14.68 88.70
CA THR A 958 -0.39 15.77 89.60
C THR A 958 -0.37 15.28 91.06
N ARG A 959 -1.04 14.16 91.37
CA ARG A 959 -1.07 13.58 92.72
C ARG A 959 0.33 13.20 93.24
N ILE A 960 1.21 12.71 92.38
CA ILE A 960 2.62 12.44 92.72
C ILE A 960 3.32 13.74 93.07
N THR A 961 3.17 14.78 92.25
CA THR A 961 3.77 16.10 92.48
C THR A 961 3.28 16.75 93.77
N GLU A 962 1.96 16.70 94.05
CA GLU A 962 1.36 17.15 95.30
C GLU A 962 1.92 16.36 96.51
N THR A 963 2.02 15.03 96.41
CA THR A 963 2.54 14.17 97.47
C THR A 963 4.01 14.46 97.76
N VAL A 964 4.83 14.62 96.72
CA VAL A 964 6.26 15.00 96.85
C VAL A 964 6.40 16.40 97.44
N THR A 965 5.57 17.35 97.04
CA THR A 965 5.56 18.72 97.57
C THR A 965 5.14 18.75 99.04
N ALA A 966 4.10 17.99 99.41
CA ALA A 966 3.68 17.83 100.79
C ALA A 966 4.77 17.16 101.65
N GLN A 967 5.42 16.11 101.16
CA GLN A 967 6.53 15.46 101.85
C GLN A 967 7.74 16.40 102.01
N ALA A 968 8.06 17.21 100.99
CA ALA A 968 9.09 18.24 101.09
C ALA A 968 8.72 19.31 102.14
N GLY A 969 7.46 19.72 102.21
CA GLY A 969 6.93 20.61 103.26
C GLY A 969 7.04 20.01 104.66
N VAL A 970 6.69 18.73 104.83
CA VAL A 970 6.86 17.98 106.10
C VAL A 970 8.33 17.88 106.48
N ASN A 971 9.22 17.58 105.54
CA ASN A 971 10.66 17.52 105.78
C ASN A 971 11.22 18.89 106.20
N ARG A 972 10.75 19.98 105.56
CA ARG A 972 11.14 21.36 105.91
C ARG A 972 10.67 21.73 107.32
N ALA A 973 9.41 21.45 107.65
CA ALA A 973 8.86 21.68 108.99
C ALA A 973 9.49 20.80 110.07
N PHE A 974 9.97 19.60 109.71
CA PHE A 974 10.77 18.76 110.61
C PHE A 974 12.15 19.38 110.86
N GLY A 975 12.82 19.89 109.82
CA GLY A 975 14.06 20.68 109.94
C GLY A 975 13.89 21.90 110.85
N GLU A 976 12.91 22.76 110.56
CA GLU A 976 12.59 23.95 111.39
C GLU A 976 12.31 23.59 112.86
N ARG A 977 11.68 22.43 113.12
CA ARG A 977 11.48 21.91 114.48
C ARG A 977 12.77 21.42 115.13
N VAL A 978 13.67 20.78 114.39
CA VAL A 978 14.99 20.37 114.89
C VAL A 978 15.82 21.61 115.22
N ASP A 979 15.87 22.61 114.34
CA ASP A 979 16.59 23.86 114.56
C ASP A 979 16.05 24.63 115.78
N ALA A 980 14.71 24.67 115.95
CA ALA A 980 14.08 25.26 117.13
C ALA A 980 14.42 24.51 118.43
N ILE A 981 14.47 23.17 118.40
CA ILE A 981 14.88 22.34 119.54
C ILE A 981 16.37 22.55 119.86
N VAL A 982 17.24 22.65 118.85
CA VAL A 982 18.66 22.97 119.03
C VAL A 982 18.83 24.36 119.65
N THR A 983 18.06 25.35 119.19
CA THR A 983 18.09 26.72 119.72
C THR A 983 17.61 26.79 121.18
N ASP A 984 16.51 26.12 121.52
CA ASP A 984 16.02 26.01 122.90
C ASP A 984 17.02 25.27 123.81
N TYR A 985 17.64 24.20 123.31
CA TYR A 985 18.68 23.47 124.05
C TYR A 985 19.92 24.35 124.31
N GLN A 986 20.44 25.05 123.29
CA GLN A 986 21.55 25.99 123.43
C GLN A 986 21.21 27.17 124.38
N GLY A 987 19.98 27.69 124.32
CA GLY A 987 19.51 28.73 125.23
C GLY A 987 19.43 28.25 126.69
N ARG A 988 18.94 27.03 126.92
CA ARG A 988 18.89 26.40 128.25
C ARG A 988 20.27 26.06 128.79
N ASP A 989 21.18 25.59 127.93
CA ASP A 989 22.57 25.33 128.29
C ASP A 989 23.29 26.63 128.69
N GLY A 990 23.19 27.67 127.86
CA GLY A 990 23.74 29.01 128.18
C GLY A 990 23.15 29.61 129.46
N ALA A 991 21.85 29.46 129.70
CA ALA A 991 21.22 29.88 130.95
C ALA A 991 21.66 29.04 132.17
N THR A 992 21.89 27.74 131.98
CA THR A 992 22.40 26.84 133.03
C THR A 992 23.85 27.17 133.37
N ASN A 993 24.70 27.37 132.36
CA ASN A 993 26.10 27.78 132.50
C ASN A 993 26.22 29.17 133.14
N THR A 994 25.31 30.10 132.81
CA THR A 994 25.18 31.40 133.50
C THR A 994 24.83 31.22 134.98
N ARG A 995 23.84 30.35 135.32
CA ARG A 995 23.49 30.04 136.71
C ARG A 995 24.62 29.36 137.48
N ILE A 996 25.40 28.49 136.84
CA ILE A 996 26.62 27.89 137.42
C ILE A 996 27.64 29.00 137.71
N THR A 997 27.92 29.88 136.75
CA THR A 997 28.87 31.00 136.91
C THR A 997 28.44 31.96 138.03
N GLN A 998 27.14 32.27 138.13
CA GLN A 998 26.57 33.06 139.22
C GLN A 998 26.68 32.35 140.58
N SER A 999 26.45 31.04 140.62
CA SER A 999 26.59 30.24 141.85
C SER A 999 28.04 30.18 142.32
N VAL A 1000 29.00 29.99 141.41
CA VAL A 1000 30.44 30.04 141.69
C VAL A 1000 30.86 31.43 142.19
N SER A 1001 30.34 32.50 141.58
CA SER A 1001 30.61 33.87 142.03
C SER A 1001 30.08 34.12 143.44
N ALA A 1002 28.84 33.70 143.73
CA ALA A 1002 28.24 33.83 145.06
C ALA A 1002 28.95 32.98 146.14
N LEU A 1003 29.51 31.82 145.76
CA LEU A 1003 30.36 31.01 146.65
C LEU A 1003 31.69 31.72 146.93
N ASN A 1004 32.36 32.27 145.91
CA ASN A 1004 33.60 33.04 146.09
C ASN A 1004 33.37 34.29 146.98
N ASP A 1005 32.26 34.99 146.81
CA ASP A 1005 31.88 36.13 147.66
C ASP A 1005 31.58 35.70 149.12
N ALA A 1006 30.97 34.53 149.30
CA ALA A 1006 30.72 33.94 150.62
C ALA A 1006 32.02 33.52 151.30
N ASP A 1007 32.95 32.87 150.60
CA ASP A 1007 34.27 32.50 151.12
C ASP A 1007 35.10 33.75 151.47
N ALA A 1008 35.05 34.79 150.64
CA ALA A 1008 35.68 36.08 150.95
C ALA A 1008 35.04 36.77 152.16
N ALA A 1009 33.73 36.60 152.39
CA ALA A 1009 33.05 37.08 153.59
C ALA A 1009 33.38 36.24 154.85
N ILE A 1010 33.58 34.93 154.70
CA ILE A 1010 34.06 34.03 155.76
C ILE A 1010 35.50 34.40 156.15
N GLY A 1011 36.38 34.64 155.18
CA GLY A 1011 37.74 35.15 155.41
C GLY A 1011 37.75 36.43 156.25
N ARG A 1012 37.01 37.46 155.82
CA ARG A 1012 36.87 38.72 156.59
C ARG A 1012 36.32 38.51 158.00
N ARG A 1013 35.44 37.53 158.22
CA ARG A 1013 34.97 37.16 159.57
C ARG A 1013 36.05 36.47 160.40
N ILE A 1014 36.86 35.60 159.80
CA ILE A 1014 38.00 34.95 160.48
C ILE A 1014 39.03 36.01 160.90
N ASP A 1015 39.41 36.92 160.00
CA ASP A 1015 40.35 38.02 160.32
C ASP A 1015 39.85 38.90 161.47
N SER A 1016 38.55 39.23 161.46
CA SER A 1016 37.91 40.00 162.54
C SER A 1016 37.92 39.24 163.89
N ILE A 1017 37.71 37.92 163.89
CA ILE A 1017 37.75 37.08 165.10
C ILE A 1017 39.18 36.96 165.63
N VAL A 1018 40.17 36.78 164.75
CA VAL A 1018 41.60 36.73 165.11
C VAL A 1018 42.07 38.05 165.73
N THR A 1019 41.57 39.18 165.22
CA THR A 1019 41.88 40.52 165.75
C THR A 1019 41.26 40.72 167.14
N ASP A 1020 39.94 40.49 167.27
CA ASP A 1020 39.22 40.59 168.56
C ASP A 1020 39.82 39.68 169.65
N TYR A 1021 40.31 38.48 169.29
CA TYR A 1021 41.00 37.60 170.21
C TYR A 1021 42.36 38.16 170.67
N ARG A 1022 43.17 38.70 169.75
CA ARG A 1022 44.48 39.33 170.08
C ARG A 1022 44.33 40.56 170.98
N ASP A 1023 43.33 41.40 170.74
CA ASP A 1023 43.06 42.58 171.55
C ASP A 1023 42.64 42.19 172.98
N LYS A 1024 41.81 41.15 173.12
CA LYS A 1024 41.39 40.60 174.42
C LYS A 1024 42.53 39.94 175.19
N ASP A 1025 43.42 39.20 174.52
CA ASP A 1025 44.61 38.63 175.14
C ASP A 1025 45.58 39.73 175.62
N THR A 1026 45.85 40.73 174.77
CA THR A 1026 46.69 41.90 175.12
C THR A 1026 46.14 42.66 176.33
N ALA A 1027 44.82 42.91 176.37
CA ALA A 1027 44.16 43.54 177.51
C ALA A 1027 44.22 42.67 178.78
N THR A 1028 44.14 41.34 178.65
CA THR A 1028 44.22 40.40 179.77
C THR A 1028 45.63 40.36 180.36
N ASN A 1029 46.66 40.23 179.52
CA ASN A 1029 48.06 40.27 179.94
C ASN A 1029 48.42 41.60 180.62
N THR A 1030 47.93 42.73 180.10
CA THR A 1030 48.10 44.06 180.73
C THR A 1030 47.50 44.12 182.14
N ARG A 1031 46.32 43.54 182.36
CA ARG A 1031 45.69 43.45 183.70
C ARG A 1031 46.47 42.56 184.66
N ILE A 1032 47.04 41.46 184.18
CA ILE A 1032 47.89 40.56 184.98
C ILE A 1032 49.14 41.31 185.44
N THR A 1033 49.87 41.96 184.53
CA THR A 1033 51.06 42.77 184.87
C THR A 1033 50.76 43.87 185.88
N THR A 1034 49.64 44.59 185.70
CA THR A 1034 49.19 45.63 186.64
C THR A 1034 48.94 45.07 188.04
N SER A 1035 48.34 43.88 188.14
CA SER A 1035 48.04 43.22 189.41
C SER A 1035 49.29 42.73 190.14
N ILE A 1036 50.30 42.27 189.40
CA ILE A 1036 51.60 41.83 189.95
C ILE A 1036 52.34 43.02 190.61
N ASN A 1037 52.37 44.17 189.93
CA ASN A 1037 53.03 45.37 190.45
C ASN A 1037 52.39 45.85 191.77
N ALA A 1038 51.05 45.92 191.81
CA ALA A 1038 50.32 46.35 193.01
C ALA A 1038 50.57 45.44 194.24
N LEU A 1039 50.76 44.13 194.03
CA LEU A 1039 51.13 43.19 195.10
C LEU A 1039 52.58 43.37 195.59
N SER A 1040 53.50 43.76 194.71
CA SER A 1040 54.89 44.06 195.06
C SER A 1040 54.99 45.31 195.96
N ASP A 1041 54.31 46.40 195.57
CA ASP A 1041 54.29 47.65 196.35
C ASP A 1041 53.66 47.46 197.74
N ALA A 1042 52.61 46.64 197.85
CA ALA A 1042 51.98 46.30 199.12
C ALA A 1042 52.96 45.59 200.09
N ASN A 1043 53.74 44.63 199.61
CA ASN A 1043 54.75 43.95 200.43
C ASN A 1043 55.88 44.90 200.87
N ALA A 1044 56.32 45.81 199.99
CA ALA A 1044 57.32 46.83 200.32
C ALA A 1044 56.80 47.91 201.31
N ALA A 1045 55.48 48.09 201.42
CA ALA A 1045 54.86 48.91 202.46
C ALA A 1045 54.72 48.17 203.80
N ILE A 1046 54.47 46.85 203.78
CA ILE A 1046 54.39 46.02 204.99
C ILE A 1046 55.76 45.92 205.68
N GLY A 1047 56.84 45.69 204.93
CA GLY A 1047 58.19 45.57 205.50
C GLY A 1047 58.60 46.79 206.34
N ARG A 1048 58.46 47.99 205.79
CA ARG A 1048 58.81 49.26 206.47
C ARG A 1048 58.09 49.45 207.81
N ARG A 1049 56.81 49.04 207.90
CA ARG A 1049 56.03 49.11 209.14
C ARG A 1049 56.54 48.16 210.24
N VAL A 1050 57.21 47.06 209.88
CA VAL A 1050 57.79 46.13 210.85
C VAL A 1050 59.04 46.75 211.49
N ASP A 1051 59.91 47.36 210.68
CA ASP A 1051 61.15 47.99 211.16
C ASP A 1051 60.88 49.19 212.10
N GLU A 1052 59.85 50.00 211.81
CA GLU A 1052 59.40 51.09 212.71
C GLU A 1052 58.97 50.56 214.08
N VAL A 1053 58.15 49.49 214.12
CA VAL A 1053 57.65 48.88 215.37
C VAL A 1053 58.77 48.26 216.20
N VAL A 1054 59.74 47.61 215.56
CA VAL A 1054 60.94 47.07 216.24
C VAL A 1054 61.80 48.19 216.83
N THR A 1055 61.81 49.37 216.20
CA THR A 1055 62.59 50.53 216.65
C THR A 1055 61.98 51.23 217.87
N ASP A 1056 60.66 51.48 217.90
CA ASP A 1056 59.97 52.05 219.08
C ASP A 1056 60.16 51.20 220.33
N TYR A 1057 60.02 49.88 220.19
CA TYR A 1057 60.07 48.94 221.32
C TYR A 1057 61.44 48.98 222.04
N ARG A 1058 62.54 49.07 221.29
CA ARG A 1058 63.91 49.17 221.85
C ARG A 1058 64.18 50.49 222.57
N GLY A 1059 63.61 51.61 222.08
CA GLY A 1059 63.75 52.92 222.75
C GLY A 1059 63.08 52.95 224.12
N ARG A 1060 61.92 52.30 224.25
CA ARG A 1060 61.10 52.30 225.46
C ARG A 1060 61.67 51.39 226.56
N ASP A 1061 62.24 50.25 226.18
CA ASP A 1061 62.99 49.36 227.09
C ASP A 1061 64.22 50.07 227.70
N THR A 1062 65.04 50.69 226.84
CA THR A 1062 66.23 51.47 227.26
C THR A 1062 65.87 52.58 228.25
N THR A 1063 64.77 53.30 227.98
CA THR A 1063 64.28 54.39 228.85
C THR A 1063 63.79 53.89 230.21
N THR A 1064 63.23 52.67 230.26
CA THR A 1064 62.65 52.09 231.49
C THR A 1064 63.75 51.57 232.43
N ASN A 1065 64.72 50.82 231.90
CA ASN A 1065 65.87 50.33 232.68
C ASN A 1065 66.65 51.50 233.31
N ALA A 1066 66.92 52.55 232.53
CA ALA A 1066 67.59 53.75 233.01
C ALA A 1066 66.81 54.54 234.09
N ARG A 1067 65.54 54.21 234.36
CA ARG A 1067 64.74 54.83 235.44
C ARG A 1067 64.85 54.06 236.75
N ILE A 1068 64.87 52.73 236.72
CA ILE A 1068 64.92 51.90 237.94
C ILE A 1068 66.29 51.97 238.62
N THR A 1069 67.39 52.05 237.84
CA THR A 1069 68.74 52.28 238.39
C THR A 1069 68.86 53.57 239.20
N ARG A 1070 68.00 54.58 238.94
CA ARG A 1070 67.96 55.84 239.70
C ARG A 1070 67.25 55.71 241.05
N GLU A 1071 66.19 54.92 241.16
CA GLU A 1071 65.54 54.68 242.46
C GLU A 1071 66.39 53.80 243.38
N ILE A 1072 67.15 52.85 242.82
CA ILE A 1072 68.14 52.05 243.55
C ILE A 1072 69.21 52.95 244.21
N ALA A 1073 69.63 54.03 243.54
CA ALA A 1073 70.54 55.02 244.13
C ALA A 1073 69.88 55.84 245.25
N ALA A 1074 68.64 56.33 245.03
CA ALA A 1074 67.93 57.19 245.98
C ALA A 1074 67.68 56.54 247.35
N VAL A 1075 67.44 55.22 247.39
CA VAL A 1075 67.28 54.47 248.65
C VAL A 1075 68.63 54.26 249.38
N SER A 1076 69.74 54.19 248.63
CA SER A 1076 71.09 54.10 249.22
C SER A 1076 71.45 55.36 250.00
N ASP A 1077 71.17 56.54 249.45
CA ASP A 1077 71.47 57.83 250.12
C ASP A 1077 70.61 58.06 251.37
N ALA A 1078 69.36 57.58 251.39
CA ALA A 1078 68.51 57.62 252.58
C ALA A 1078 69.15 56.87 253.78
N THR A 1079 69.92 55.81 253.50
CA THR A 1079 70.67 55.05 254.52
C THR A 1079 71.85 55.85 255.09
N GLY A 1080 72.44 56.77 254.31
CA GLY A 1080 73.58 57.61 254.71
C GLY A 1080 73.21 58.96 255.36
N SER A 1081 71.93 59.35 255.37
CA SER A 1081 71.48 60.57 256.05
C SER A 1081 71.13 60.30 257.51
N VAL A 1082 70.21 59.38 257.79
CA VAL A 1082 69.69 59.12 259.16
C VAL A 1082 70.77 58.55 260.09
N ALA A 1083 71.79 57.87 259.54
CA ALA A 1083 72.98 57.46 260.29
C ALA A 1083 73.74 58.64 260.94
N ARG A 1084 73.59 59.88 260.44
CA ARG A 1084 74.16 61.09 261.05
C ARG A 1084 73.24 61.74 262.10
N ASP A 1085 71.93 61.55 261.98
CA ASP A 1085 70.96 62.04 262.96
C ASP A 1085 71.09 61.29 264.30
N VAL A 1086 71.37 59.98 264.24
CA VAL A 1086 71.73 59.13 265.40
C VAL A 1086 72.93 59.68 266.19
N THR A 1087 73.88 60.35 265.52
CA THR A 1087 75.08 60.91 266.19
C THR A 1087 74.89 62.37 266.60
N THR A 1088 74.28 63.20 265.75
CA THR A 1088 74.20 64.65 265.97
C THR A 1088 73.22 64.99 267.09
N LEU A 1089 72.08 64.29 267.17
CA LEU A 1089 71.17 64.53 268.29
C LEU A 1089 71.78 64.03 269.60
N SER A 1090 72.51 62.90 269.61
CA SER A 1090 73.34 62.47 270.75
C SER A 1090 74.38 63.53 271.18
N GLY A 1091 74.78 64.44 270.29
CA GLY A 1091 75.61 65.62 270.57
C GLY A 1091 74.88 66.78 271.25
N ASN A 1092 73.69 67.18 270.77
CA ASN A 1092 72.82 68.13 271.50
C ASN A 1092 72.31 67.55 272.82
N VAL A 1093 72.22 66.23 272.85
CA VAL A 1093 71.88 65.38 273.98
C VAL A 1093 73.21 65.02 274.73
N GLY A 1094 74.37 65.54 274.32
CA GLY A 1094 75.48 65.87 275.23
C GLY A 1094 75.04 66.87 276.31
N GLY A 1095 74.03 67.70 275.98
CA GLY A 1095 73.24 68.50 276.93
C GLY A 1095 72.01 67.83 277.56
N LEU A 1096 71.60 66.59 277.18
CA LEU A 1096 70.29 65.97 277.56
C LEU A 1096 70.17 64.37 277.67
N ARG A 1097 71.06 63.56 277.04
CA ARG A 1097 71.50 62.09 277.03
C ARG A 1097 70.63 60.81 276.52
N THR A 1098 71.01 60.01 275.41
CA THR A 1098 70.95 58.45 275.08
C THR A 1098 70.06 57.65 273.92
N GLU A 1099 70.51 56.53 273.12
CA GLU A 1099 69.86 55.31 272.25
C GLU A 1099 69.94 55.04 270.59
N VAL A 1100 69.66 53.96 269.66
CA VAL A 1100 69.45 52.39 269.36
C VAL A 1100 69.22 51.80 267.78
N ALA A 1101 69.29 50.46 267.26
CA ALA A 1101 69.02 49.83 265.79
C ALA A 1101 68.94 48.19 265.35
N GLU A 1102 68.58 47.62 264.08
CA GLU A 1102 68.45 46.09 263.56
C GLU A 1102 68.17 45.56 261.98
N ALA A 1103 68.34 44.24 261.39
CA ALA A 1103 67.89 43.58 259.99
C ALA A 1103 68.14 41.99 259.45
N LYS A 1104 67.48 41.29 258.38
CA LYS A 1104 67.60 39.81 257.69
C LYS A 1104 67.00 39.47 256.17
N GLY A 1105 66.88 38.35 255.27
CA GLY A 1105 67.05 36.77 254.96
C GLY A 1105 66.66 36.07 253.48
N LEU A 1106 66.71 34.68 253.06
CA LEU A 1106 66.47 33.98 251.61
C LEU A 1106 66.24 32.34 251.28
N VAL A 1107 65.97 31.73 250.00
CA VAL A 1107 65.70 30.19 249.51
C VAL A 1107 65.74 29.74 247.90
N ALA A 1108 65.49 28.60 247.04
CA ALA A 1108 65.05 27.07 246.75
C ALA A 1108 65.33 26.45 245.20
N GLY A 1109 65.07 25.27 244.40
CA GLY A 1109 64.58 23.75 244.18
C GLY A 1109 64.41 23.17 242.61
N ILE A 1110 64.04 21.96 241.91
CA ILE A 1110 64.09 20.35 241.79
C ILE A 1110 63.55 19.57 240.37
N ASP A 1111 63.66 18.19 239.97
CA ASP A 1111 63.29 17.40 238.60
C ASP A 1111 63.11 15.72 238.42
N GLY A 1112 62.67 14.98 237.26
CA GLY A 1112 62.55 13.40 236.95
C GLY A 1112 62.02 12.61 235.55
N ARG A 1113 62.11 11.22 235.22
CA ARG A 1113 62.03 10.41 233.82
C ARG A 1113 61.20 8.99 233.40
N THR A 1114 61.62 7.91 232.56
CA THR A 1114 60.84 6.96 231.49
C THR A 1114 60.65 5.29 231.34
N GLU A 1115 60.85 4.46 230.18
CA GLU A 1115 59.93 3.34 229.45
C GLU A 1115 60.30 1.79 228.83
N ILE A 1116 59.56 1.10 227.82
CA ILE A 1116 59.59 -0.18 226.82
C ILE A 1116 59.14 -1.75 227.08
N TYR A 1117 58.79 -2.88 226.26
CA TYR A 1117 58.80 -3.55 224.81
C TYR A 1117 57.87 -4.88 224.35
N TRP A 1118 58.22 -5.98 223.51
CA TRP A 1118 57.35 -6.98 222.59
C TRP A 1118 57.61 -8.60 222.21
N GLU A 1119 56.70 -9.45 221.55
CA GLU A 1119 56.66 -10.95 221.00
C GLU A 1119 55.94 -12.22 221.75
N VAL A 1120 55.19 -13.29 221.23
CA VAL A 1120 53.99 -14.16 221.82
C VAL A 1120 53.94 -15.78 222.16
N ILE A 1121 52.85 -16.64 221.93
CA ILE A 1121 52.54 -18.20 222.08
C ILE A 1121 51.44 -18.86 223.13
N GLY A 1122 51.30 -20.21 223.48
CA GLY A 1122 50.01 -21.09 223.62
C GLY A 1122 49.62 -22.27 224.70
N SER A 1123 48.90 -23.42 224.34
CA SER A 1123 47.84 -24.47 224.94
C SER A 1123 47.90 -25.35 226.27
N THR A 1124 47.01 -26.32 226.70
CA THR A 1124 45.51 -26.60 226.90
C THR A 1124 45.24 -27.80 227.94
N PRO A 1125 44.12 -28.61 228.05
CA PRO A 1125 43.65 -29.39 229.23
C PRO A 1125 44.39 -29.31 230.59
N ASP A 1126 43.92 -28.53 231.58
CA ASP A 1126 42.54 -28.06 231.79
C ASP A 1126 41.91 -27.19 230.68
N GLY A 1127 42.65 -26.37 229.93
CA GLY A 1127 42.09 -25.89 228.65
C GLY A 1127 42.67 -24.71 227.88
N GLN A 1128 43.59 -23.89 228.40
CA GLN A 1128 43.89 -22.56 227.81
C GLN A 1128 45.36 -22.34 227.39
N ALA A 1129 45.63 -21.20 226.74
CA ALA A 1129 46.81 -20.96 225.90
C ALA A 1129 47.42 -19.55 226.08
N VAL A 1130 48.72 -19.40 226.41
CA VAL A 1130 49.40 -18.10 226.72
C VAL A 1130 50.94 -18.28 226.84
N VAL A 1131 51.87 -17.31 226.72
CA VAL A 1131 51.98 -16.00 226.01
C VAL A 1131 53.47 -15.57 225.98
N ARG A 1132 53.82 -14.44 225.32
CA ARG A 1132 55.04 -13.62 225.54
C ARG A 1132 54.75 -12.16 225.07
N LEU A 1133 55.53 -11.21 225.60
CA LEU A 1133 56.12 -10.02 224.95
C LEU A 1133 57.49 -9.82 225.67
N SER A 1134 58.49 -9.12 225.10
CA SER A 1134 59.90 -9.15 225.55
C SER A 1134 60.78 -7.99 225.03
N LYS A 1135 61.83 -7.64 225.79
CA LYS A 1135 62.86 -6.67 225.36
C LYS A 1135 63.87 -7.32 224.40
N LYS A 1136 64.86 -6.53 223.93
CA LYS A 1136 65.89 -6.93 222.93
C LYS A 1136 66.62 -8.25 223.26
N ASP A 1137 66.64 -8.64 224.53
CA ASP A 1137 67.24 -9.85 225.09
C ASP A 1137 66.37 -11.12 224.98
N GLY A 1138 65.10 -11.03 224.54
CA GLY A 1138 64.27 -12.19 224.16
C GLY A 1138 63.75 -13.09 225.31
N THR A 1139 64.14 -12.79 226.54
CA THR A 1139 63.63 -13.43 227.76
C THR A 1139 62.10 -13.27 227.83
N ARG A 1140 61.36 -14.35 228.13
CA ARG A 1140 59.93 -14.24 228.47
C ARG A 1140 59.83 -13.58 229.85
N GLY A 1141 59.56 -12.28 229.90
CA GLY A 1141 59.64 -11.48 231.12
C GLY A 1141 58.55 -10.43 231.23
N VAL A 1142 57.99 -10.30 232.43
CA VAL A 1142 57.07 -9.24 232.87
C VAL A 1142 57.92 -8.05 233.39
N PHE A 1143 57.51 -7.43 234.50
CA PHE A 1143 58.33 -6.73 235.50
C PHE A 1143 58.83 -5.29 235.20
N TYR A 1144 58.69 -4.29 236.10
CA TYR A 1144 57.72 -4.08 237.21
C TYR A 1144 57.55 -2.57 237.49
N ILE A 1145 56.28 -2.16 237.61
CA ILE A 1145 55.61 -1.15 238.47
C ILE A 1145 56.44 -0.34 239.50
N GLY A 1146 56.01 0.90 239.82
CA GLY A 1146 56.56 1.67 240.96
C GLY A 1146 55.71 2.88 241.40
N ALA A 1147 55.26 3.68 240.43
CA ALA A 1147 54.10 4.58 240.57
C ALA A 1147 52.82 3.87 240.04
N ASP A 1148 51.66 4.49 240.19
CA ASP A 1148 50.38 3.78 240.14
C ASP A 1148 50.08 3.02 238.84
N LEU A 1149 49.54 1.83 239.04
CA LEU A 1149 49.07 0.89 238.04
C LEU A 1149 47.95 0.08 238.69
N LEU A 1150 46.70 0.43 238.40
CA LEU A 1150 45.53 -0.29 238.90
C LEU A 1150 44.79 -0.90 237.71
N VAL A 1151 45.22 -2.11 237.37
CA VAL A 1151 44.84 -2.84 236.15
C VAL A 1151 43.36 -3.16 236.08
N ASP A 1152 42.79 -3.60 237.21
CA ASP A 1152 41.59 -4.45 237.30
C ASP A 1152 41.70 -5.74 236.45
N GLY A 1153 41.64 -6.90 237.08
CA GLY A 1153 42.08 -8.16 236.47
C GLY A 1153 41.30 -8.47 235.18
N ASN A 1154 41.90 -8.53 233.97
CA ASN A 1154 43.29 -8.88 233.68
C ASN A 1154 43.93 -8.02 232.57
N ALA A 1155 44.99 -7.30 232.94
CA ALA A 1155 46.19 -7.29 232.11
C ALA A 1155 46.65 -8.75 231.91
N ILE A 1156 47.22 -9.10 230.76
CA ILE A 1156 47.62 -10.49 230.52
C ILE A 1156 49.01 -10.80 231.09
N ILE A 1157 49.08 -10.77 232.43
CA ILE A 1157 49.73 -11.83 233.25
C ILE A 1157 48.79 -13.06 233.33
N ASN A 1158 47.80 -13.14 232.43
CA ASN A 1158 46.43 -13.59 232.75
C ASN A 1158 45.96 -13.12 234.15
N GLY A 1159 46.32 -11.90 234.56
CA GLY A 1159 46.37 -11.51 235.98
C GLY A 1159 46.75 -10.04 236.26
N THR A 1160 46.44 -9.63 237.49
CA THR A 1160 46.28 -8.25 238.01
C THR A 1160 47.58 -7.45 238.30
N ILE A 1161 47.85 -7.06 239.56
CA ILE A 1161 48.91 -6.10 240.04
C ILE A 1161 49.39 -6.46 241.48
N PHE A 1162 50.36 -5.84 242.18
CA PHE A 1162 50.72 -4.40 242.29
C PHE A 1162 52.06 -4.07 242.97
N GLY A 1163 52.62 -2.89 242.67
CA GLY A 1163 53.52 -2.12 243.55
C GLY A 1163 55.05 -2.25 243.29
N LYS A 1164 55.92 -1.53 244.01
CA LYS A 1164 55.67 -0.57 245.11
C LYS A 1164 56.94 0.27 245.44
N ALA A 1165 56.74 1.49 245.93
CA ALA A 1165 57.63 2.25 246.84
C ALA A 1165 58.98 2.86 246.35
N ILE A 1166 59.00 4.22 246.34
CA ILE A 1166 60.02 5.16 246.88
C ILE A 1166 61.54 4.96 246.61
N ALA A 1167 62.20 6.08 246.27
CA ALA A 1167 63.63 6.41 246.53
C ALA A 1167 64.72 5.66 245.71
N GLY A 1168 65.95 6.19 245.61
CA GLY A 1168 66.40 7.54 246.00
C GLY A 1168 67.91 7.68 246.24
N SER A 1169 68.67 7.95 245.18
CA SER A 1169 70.05 8.50 245.20
C SER A 1169 70.42 8.98 243.78
N ALA A 1170 71.72 9.12 243.45
CA ALA A 1170 72.29 9.03 242.08
C ALA A 1170 71.46 9.69 240.92
N VAL A 1171 71.48 11.01 240.63
CA VAL A 1171 72.50 12.08 240.68
C VAL A 1171 73.50 12.11 239.49
N GLN A 1172 73.63 13.30 238.87
CA GLN A 1172 74.70 13.83 237.97
C GLN A 1172 74.66 13.62 236.42
N LYS A 1173 75.44 14.49 235.74
CA LYS A 1173 75.46 14.87 234.29
C LYS A 1173 76.36 13.96 233.42
N LEU A 1174 76.34 14.11 232.06
CA LEU A 1174 77.52 14.55 231.24
C LEU A 1174 77.31 14.70 229.68
N LEU A 1175 77.88 15.77 229.10
CA LEU A 1175 78.59 16.04 227.80
C LEU A 1175 78.26 15.47 226.35
N PHE A 1176 78.20 16.40 225.35
CA PHE A 1176 78.84 16.52 223.99
C PHE A 1176 78.80 15.47 222.80
N ARG A 1177 78.74 16.02 221.53
CA ARG A 1177 79.63 15.81 220.31
C ARG A 1177 79.22 15.05 218.97
N THR A 1178 79.28 15.78 217.83
CA THR A 1178 79.94 15.58 216.45
C THR A 1178 79.86 14.35 215.48
N LEU A 1179 79.71 14.66 214.15
CA LEU A 1179 80.42 14.14 212.91
C LEU A 1179 80.18 12.68 212.40
N PRO A 1180 80.73 12.19 211.23
CA PRO A 1180 80.97 12.74 209.85
C PRO A 1180 80.74 11.74 208.64
N TYR A 1181 81.12 12.18 207.41
CA TYR A 1181 81.72 11.39 206.27
C TYR A 1181 80.88 10.34 205.47
N ASP A 1182 81.18 10.02 204.19
CA ASP A 1182 81.99 10.69 203.13
C ASP A 1182 81.29 10.67 201.73
N VAL A 1183 81.53 9.85 200.69
CA VAL A 1183 82.50 8.75 200.45
C VAL A 1183 82.82 8.49 198.94
N GLN A 1184 83.68 9.33 198.34
CA GLN A 1184 84.50 9.02 197.13
C GLN A 1184 83.70 8.71 195.82
N ILE A 1185 84.20 8.27 194.64
CA ILE A 1185 85.55 7.82 194.16
C ILE A 1185 85.92 8.22 192.69
N PRO A 1186 85.12 7.94 191.63
CA PRO A 1186 85.65 7.74 190.25
C PRO A 1186 85.01 8.62 189.13
N ARG A 1187 85.43 8.68 187.85
CA ARG A 1187 86.68 8.47 187.06
C ARG A 1187 86.42 9.02 185.62
N GLY A 1188 87.37 9.23 184.70
CA GLY A 1188 88.84 9.11 184.76
C GLY A 1188 89.49 8.43 183.52
N GLY A 1189 89.58 9.13 182.38
CA GLY A 1189 90.21 8.68 181.11
C GLY A 1189 90.08 9.75 179.99
N THR A 1190 90.48 9.59 178.72
CA THR A 1190 91.33 8.61 177.97
C THR A 1190 91.40 9.04 176.49
N THR A 1191 92.48 8.99 175.68
CA THR A 1191 93.95 8.89 175.93
C THR A 1191 94.76 9.16 174.63
N VAL A 1192 95.67 10.16 174.66
CA VAL A 1192 97.00 10.25 173.97
C VAL A 1192 97.08 10.45 172.43
N PRO A 1193 97.98 11.33 171.88
CA PRO A 1193 98.88 12.33 172.51
C PRO A 1193 98.48 13.81 172.21
N GLY A 1194 99.26 14.78 172.74
CA GLY A 1194 99.13 16.21 172.42
C GLY A 1194 100.33 16.76 171.60
N GLY A 1195 100.41 18.05 171.28
CA GLY A 1195 99.44 19.14 171.50
C GLY A 1195 100.02 20.53 171.20
N GLY A 1196 99.16 21.57 171.16
CA GLY A 1196 99.56 22.99 171.25
C GLY A 1196 99.75 23.81 169.94
N GLY A 1197 98.70 24.51 169.50
CA GLY A 1197 98.80 25.80 168.76
C GLY A 1197 98.92 25.78 167.21
N SER A 1198 98.24 26.73 166.55
CA SER A 1198 98.29 27.11 165.11
C SER A 1198 97.85 26.04 164.06
N GLY A 1199 97.30 26.37 162.88
CA GLY A 1199 96.75 27.65 162.39
C GLY A 1199 96.40 27.67 160.86
N GLY A 1200 95.24 28.22 160.49
CA GLY A 1200 94.82 28.57 159.09
C GLY A 1200 94.14 27.45 158.25
N GLY A 1201 93.21 27.74 157.32
CA GLY A 1201 92.49 28.99 157.03
C GLY A 1201 91.61 28.97 155.75
N GLY A 1202 90.45 29.67 155.76
CA GLY A 1202 89.54 29.93 154.61
C GLY A 1202 88.65 28.75 154.17
N GLY A 1203 87.40 28.89 153.69
CA GLY A 1203 86.48 30.03 153.49
C GLY A 1203 85.48 29.65 152.36
N GLY A 1204 84.21 30.05 152.25
CA GLY A 1204 83.23 30.84 153.03
C GLY A 1204 81.86 30.66 152.32
N GLY A 1205 80.75 31.32 152.63
CA GLY A 1205 80.41 32.24 153.72
C GLY A 1205 78.97 32.76 153.51
N GLY A 1206 78.06 32.46 154.43
CA GLY A 1206 76.64 32.83 154.32
C GLY A 1206 75.80 32.35 155.51
N TRP A 1207 75.13 33.27 156.18
CA TRP A 1207 74.15 33.03 157.24
C TRP A 1207 72.82 32.52 156.61
N THR A 1208 71.96 31.72 157.26
CA THR A 1208 71.98 31.09 158.61
C THR A 1208 71.16 29.78 158.54
N PRO A 1209 71.30 28.84 159.49
CA PRO A 1209 70.71 27.51 159.40
C PRO A 1209 69.32 27.40 160.08
N ASP A 1210 68.93 26.13 160.27
CA ASP A 1210 67.95 25.62 161.24
C ASP A 1210 66.49 25.39 160.81
N MET A 1211 65.94 24.18 160.98
CA MET A 1211 66.50 22.86 160.63
C MET A 1211 65.33 21.86 160.43
N PRO A 1212 65.51 20.78 159.64
CA PRO A 1212 64.51 19.73 159.50
C PRO A 1212 64.62 18.68 160.63
N ASN A 1213 63.85 17.59 160.48
CA ASN A 1213 63.90 16.34 161.25
C ASN A 1213 63.27 16.39 162.67
N GLN A 1214 62.69 15.29 163.18
CA GLN A 1214 62.60 13.93 162.60
C GLN A 1214 61.30 13.20 162.98
N ASN A 1215 60.73 12.53 161.98
CA ASN A 1215 59.56 11.62 161.99
C ASN A 1215 58.18 12.27 162.26
#